data_AF-A0A947BHY5-F1
#
_entry.id   AF-A0A947BHY5-F1
#
_cell.length_a   1.000
_cell.length_b   1.000
_cell.length_c   1.000
_cell.angle_alpha   90.00
_cell.angle_beta   90.00
_cell.angle_gamma   90.00
#
_symmetry.space_group_name_H-M   'P 1'
#
loop_
_entity.id
_entity.type
_entity.pdbx_description
1 polymer ?
#
loop_
_entity_poly.entity_id
_entity_poly.type
_entity_poly.pdbx_seq_one_letter_code
_entity_poly.pdbx_strand_id
1 'polypeptide(L)'
;MEALFHLAPDSIDGIVERRLAAPSTMGRTTLDDNRIFVRRRLAFLLATHLANHPHLERHQLRLAEDNDGAVRQAVAESLPLLPKPFASNIAEKLVPDFDAQVRATLLARVGLLAPALGGQETFDIVARLLPSDNDEFVTRCAIAASSDFIDWAELAQEPQLDEWAKELRSLLGGLRQTASKPRVRRWAGESSERIWLSCDERGREIAGVLIDAISGMAEGETKRVPALAPYLREDEACLGRVMAVLTQQEFSLAIESGNVPSITRGEVFERRAWRALYELKRGATDKRQAFYHTIGRVFRGEIVAPSAHIAELAPTAVPGEPLHIASEGGWRNYLPLLDLVLSAVDRGGDTRIYTSEGITTLSMPEALWDRAKIWWQITRGFAELADLRNSDPAAYVKRLGELGIELDHRPYPEDTQGETVARRDAGVTKLFNVGGLALGIPLLWDEVAAYVATVYENSLEDLAIFLVLLTAWFFGRHIWKARRVRRVRKSIALSFGGWGTRGKSGTERLKAALMNSLGAPLVSKTTGCEAMFLLGEPYGELTELFLFRPYDKATIWEQADLLAIAEGVGARSFLWECMALNPDFVKILQRDWMRDDIATITNTFPDHEDVQGPAGRNVAEVMCEFVPEASILCTSEEEMLPLLEARADSVATRVETVGWRDAGLLHTRLLDRFPYAEHPYNIALVNAMGRELGLDRDYCVKEMADRVVADLGVLKVYPRAKVSGATLEFVMGMSANERFGAMGNWTRMGFSDHGLSSDPGVFVTTVVNNRADRVPRSRVFASMIVNDVSADRHFLIGSNIEGLLEFIRQEWDEYAAGIDLSAAEGGVDEAFDALMKRHRLPRSLKEIEWRLTAMIIELGEADPGNFVEAWQAGRLDQALEAAFK
;
A
#
# COMPACT_ATOMS: atom_id res chain seq x y z
N MET A 1 -21.41 18.91 25.35
CA MET A 1 -22.26 20.12 25.24
C MET A 1 -23.73 19.75 25.13
N GLU A 2 -24.08 18.53 24.66
CA GLU A 2 -25.46 18.06 24.50
C GLU A 2 -26.34 18.32 25.74
N ALA A 3 -25.84 18.09 26.96
CA ALA A 3 -26.59 18.36 28.19
C ALA A 3 -27.10 19.82 28.32
N LEU A 4 -26.42 20.82 27.75
CA LEU A 4 -26.88 22.21 27.77
C LEU A 4 -28.01 22.48 26.77
N PHE A 5 -28.09 21.74 25.67
CA PHE A 5 -29.24 21.78 24.74
C PHE A 5 -30.53 21.29 25.40
N HIS A 6 -30.44 20.48 26.45
CA HIS A 6 -31.58 20.05 27.25
C HIS A 6 -31.83 20.89 28.52
N LEU A 7 -30.77 21.47 29.12
CA LEU A 7 -30.86 22.13 30.44
C LEU A 7 -30.87 23.67 30.40
N ALA A 8 -30.24 24.31 29.40
CA ALA A 8 -30.14 25.77 29.30
C ALA A 8 -29.86 26.26 27.86
N PRO A 9 -30.80 26.11 26.92
CA PRO A 9 -30.58 26.44 25.50
C PRO A 9 -30.06 27.87 25.27
N ASP A 10 -30.65 28.85 25.97
CA ASP A 10 -30.31 30.28 25.84
C ASP A 10 -28.84 30.61 26.21
N SER A 11 -28.15 29.70 26.92
CA SER A 11 -26.73 29.86 27.26
C SER A 11 -25.77 29.49 26.13
N ILE A 12 -26.26 28.78 25.10
CA ILE A 12 -25.42 28.12 24.10
C ILE A 12 -24.75 29.13 23.17
N ASP A 13 -25.48 30.12 22.66
CA ASP A 13 -24.94 31.22 21.85
C ASP A 13 -23.69 31.84 22.51
N GLY A 14 -23.81 32.23 23.78
CA GLY A 14 -22.72 32.83 24.54
C GLY A 14 -21.59 31.86 24.91
N ILE A 15 -21.76 30.55 24.75
CA ILE A 15 -20.70 29.55 24.90
C ILE A 15 -20.00 29.30 23.56
N VAL A 16 -20.77 29.15 22.48
CA VAL A 16 -20.27 28.95 21.12
C VAL A 16 -19.42 30.16 20.70
N GLU A 17 -19.89 31.39 20.89
CA GLU A 17 -19.10 32.61 20.65
C GLU A 17 -17.74 32.59 21.37
N ARG A 18 -17.71 32.21 22.66
CA ARG A 18 -16.46 32.09 23.44
C ARG A 18 -15.53 30.97 22.98
N ARG A 19 -16.03 29.99 22.21
CA ARG A 19 -15.22 28.92 21.58
C ARG A 19 -14.79 29.25 20.16
N LEU A 20 -15.57 30.06 19.43
CA LEU A 20 -15.25 30.60 18.10
C LEU A 20 -14.45 31.91 18.15
N ALA A 21 -14.20 32.46 19.34
CA ALA A 21 -13.40 33.68 19.51
C ALA A 21 -11.93 33.45 19.13
N ALA A 22 -11.43 34.27 18.20
CA ALA A 22 -10.05 34.24 17.73
C ALA A 22 -9.03 34.37 18.89
N PRO A 23 -7.85 33.74 18.79
CA PRO A 23 -6.84 33.82 19.83
C PRO A 23 -6.29 35.25 19.96
N SER A 24 -5.97 35.66 21.19
CA SER A 24 -5.11 36.82 21.44
C SER A 24 -3.72 36.54 20.86
N THR A 25 -3.22 37.44 20.02
CA THR A 25 -2.03 37.23 19.19
C THR A 25 -0.74 36.96 19.97
N MET A 26 -0.21 35.73 19.88
CA MET A 26 1.20 35.44 19.54
C MET A 26 1.51 33.92 19.58
N GLY A 27 2.08 33.40 18.50
CA GLY A 27 2.64 32.03 18.42
C GLY A 27 1.63 30.90 18.19
N ARG A 28 2.07 29.82 17.51
CA ARG A 28 1.39 28.53 17.57
C ARG A 28 1.60 27.95 18.97
N THR A 29 0.53 27.46 19.60
CA THR A 29 0.59 26.86 20.94
C THR A 29 -0.33 25.65 21.00
N THR A 30 -0.02 24.70 21.88
CA THR A 30 -0.85 23.50 22.11
C THR A 30 -2.30 23.82 22.49
N LEU A 31 -2.57 25.04 22.96
CA LEU A 31 -3.92 25.55 23.21
C LEU A 31 -4.72 25.80 21.92
N ASP A 32 -4.07 26.17 20.82
CA ASP A 32 -4.71 26.42 19.52
C ASP A 32 -4.94 25.10 18.77
N ASP A 33 -3.98 24.17 18.81
CA ASP A 33 -4.16 22.82 18.27
C ASP A 33 -5.33 22.09 18.96
N ASN A 34 -5.48 22.28 20.28
CA ASN A 34 -6.64 21.79 21.04
C ASN A 34 -7.96 22.52 20.69
N ARG A 35 -7.91 23.76 20.20
CA ARG A 35 -9.11 24.49 19.72
C ARG A 35 -9.63 23.97 18.39
N ILE A 36 -8.79 23.34 17.55
CA ILE A 36 -9.24 22.73 16.27
C ILE A 36 -10.28 21.64 16.54
N PHE A 37 -10.00 20.66 17.38
CA PHE A 37 -10.93 19.59 17.74
C PHE A 37 -12.23 20.11 18.39
N VAL A 38 -12.15 21.17 19.20
CA VAL A 38 -13.34 21.81 19.79
C VAL A 38 -14.22 22.46 18.71
N ARG A 39 -13.63 23.08 17.69
CA ARG A 39 -14.35 23.66 16.54
C ARG A 39 -14.92 22.58 15.60
N ARG A 40 -14.16 21.51 15.34
CA ARG A 40 -14.65 20.33 14.59
C ARG A 40 -15.85 19.67 15.28
N ARG A 41 -15.78 19.36 16.58
CA ARG A 41 -16.95 18.82 17.31
C ARG A 41 -18.11 19.83 17.41
N LEU A 42 -17.85 21.15 17.41
CA LEU A 42 -18.91 22.14 17.31
C LEU A 42 -19.70 22.04 16.00
N ALA A 43 -19.06 21.77 14.85
CA ALA A 43 -19.76 21.62 13.57
C ALA A 43 -20.80 20.48 13.60
N PHE A 44 -20.44 19.31 14.14
CA PHE A 44 -21.37 18.19 14.32
C PHE A 44 -22.48 18.48 15.34
N LEU A 45 -22.12 19.09 16.49
CA LEU A 45 -23.09 19.43 17.55
C LEU A 45 -24.13 20.45 17.08
N LEU A 46 -23.69 21.51 16.40
CA LEU A 46 -24.57 22.56 15.89
C LEU A 46 -25.47 21.99 14.79
N ALA A 47 -24.92 21.20 13.85
CA ALA A 47 -25.72 20.54 12.82
C ALA A 47 -26.85 19.67 13.41
N THR A 48 -26.50 18.77 14.32
CA THR A 48 -27.44 17.84 14.99
C THR A 48 -28.61 18.56 15.68
N HIS A 49 -28.39 19.77 16.19
CA HIS A 49 -29.39 20.53 16.94
C HIS A 49 -30.07 21.65 16.13
N LEU A 50 -29.62 21.97 14.91
CA LEU A 50 -30.07 23.13 14.15
C LEU A 50 -31.58 23.11 13.84
N ALA A 51 -32.13 21.93 13.57
CA ALA A 51 -33.56 21.73 13.31
C ALA A 51 -34.48 22.25 14.44
N ASN A 52 -34.01 22.15 15.69
CA ASN A 52 -34.75 22.60 16.88
C ASN A 52 -34.36 24.04 17.30
N HIS A 53 -33.21 24.53 16.83
CA HIS A 53 -32.64 25.82 17.23
C HIS A 53 -32.08 26.62 16.03
N PRO A 54 -32.93 27.13 15.13
CA PRO A 54 -32.47 27.78 13.88
C PRO A 54 -31.56 29.00 14.09
N HIS A 55 -31.62 29.67 15.25
CA HIS A 55 -30.75 30.80 15.60
C HIS A 55 -29.24 30.44 15.63
N LEU A 56 -28.90 29.14 15.62
CA LEU A 56 -27.54 28.63 15.58
C LEU A 56 -26.94 28.58 14.15
N GLU A 57 -27.75 28.81 13.10
CA GLU A 57 -27.30 28.78 11.70
C GLU A 57 -26.05 29.66 11.47
N ARG A 58 -26.05 30.86 12.04
CA ARG A 58 -24.92 31.81 11.99
C ARG A 58 -23.59 31.22 12.46
N HIS A 59 -23.61 30.29 13.41
CA HIS A 59 -22.40 29.64 13.92
C HIS A 59 -21.93 28.53 12.99
N GLN A 60 -22.85 27.80 12.36
CA GLN A 60 -22.52 26.81 11.34
C GLN A 60 -21.94 27.47 10.08
N LEU A 61 -22.54 28.58 9.64
CA LEU A 61 -22.02 29.40 8.54
C LEU A 61 -20.63 29.97 8.86
N ARG A 62 -20.41 30.44 10.10
CA ARG A 62 -19.08 30.91 10.56
C ARG A 62 -18.04 29.80 10.65
N LEU A 63 -18.44 28.55 10.92
CA LEU A 63 -17.56 27.38 10.86
C LEU A 63 -17.25 26.97 9.41
N ALA A 64 -18.22 27.13 8.48
CA ALA A 64 -18.00 26.95 7.05
C ALA A 64 -17.04 28.00 6.45
N GLU A 65 -16.82 29.11 7.16
CA GLU A 65 -15.91 30.20 6.81
C GLU A 65 -14.68 30.28 7.75
N ASP A 66 -14.40 29.22 8.54
CA ASP A 66 -13.24 29.20 9.43
C ASP A 66 -11.91 29.16 8.64
N ASN A 67 -10.89 29.85 9.13
CA ASN A 67 -9.57 29.89 8.51
C ASN A 67 -8.89 28.51 8.41
N ASP A 68 -9.23 27.56 9.29
CA ASP A 68 -8.64 26.22 9.28
C ASP A 68 -9.43 25.22 8.44
N GLY A 69 -8.78 24.63 7.42
CA GLY A 69 -9.38 23.62 6.54
C GLY A 69 -9.94 22.42 7.31
N ALA A 70 -9.32 22.01 8.42
CA ALA A 70 -9.81 20.88 9.21
C ALA A 70 -11.18 21.19 9.87
N VAL A 71 -11.47 22.46 10.14
CA VAL A 71 -12.76 22.89 10.69
C VAL A 71 -13.83 22.92 9.59
N ARG A 72 -13.53 23.49 8.42
CA ARG A 72 -14.43 23.47 7.25
C ARG A 72 -14.70 22.04 6.76
N GLN A 73 -13.71 21.15 6.87
CA GLN A 73 -13.88 19.72 6.59
C GLN A 73 -14.91 19.08 7.53
N ALA A 74 -14.88 19.38 8.83
CA ALA A 74 -15.90 18.87 9.76
C ALA A 74 -17.30 19.41 9.45
N VAL A 75 -17.40 20.63 8.91
CA VAL A 75 -18.67 21.15 8.39
C VAL A 75 -19.16 20.32 7.20
N ALA A 76 -18.29 20.02 6.22
CA ALA A 76 -18.60 19.11 5.11
C ALA A 76 -19.00 17.69 5.60
N GLU A 77 -18.29 17.13 6.58
CA GLU A 77 -18.64 15.84 7.21
C GLU A 77 -20.02 15.89 7.88
N SER A 78 -20.41 17.03 8.44
CA SER A 78 -21.69 17.25 9.15
C SER A 78 -22.90 17.55 8.26
N LEU A 79 -22.71 17.82 6.96
CA LEU A 79 -23.80 18.18 6.04
C LEU A 79 -25.03 17.23 6.08
N PRO A 80 -24.90 15.89 6.15
CA PRO A 80 -26.04 14.97 6.25
C PRO A 80 -26.90 15.11 7.51
N LEU A 81 -26.44 15.86 8.52
CA LEU A 81 -27.16 16.11 9.78
C LEU A 81 -27.99 17.42 9.74
N LEU A 82 -27.81 18.24 8.71
CA LEU A 82 -28.48 19.54 8.57
C LEU A 82 -29.83 19.40 7.85
N PRO A 83 -30.85 20.19 8.22
CA PRO A 83 -32.05 20.35 7.39
C PRO A 83 -31.68 20.90 6.00
N LYS A 84 -32.24 20.31 4.93
CA LYS A 84 -31.86 20.58 3.53
C LYS A 84 -31.53 22.04 3.21
N PRO A 85 -32.38 23.06 3.49
CA PRO A 85 -32.08 24.44 3.08
C PRO A 85 -30.76 25.01 3.62
N PHE A 86 -30.36 24.58 4.82
CA PHE A 86 -29.07 24.96 5.41
C PHE A 86 -27.93 24.12 4.83
N ALA A 87 -28.19 22.83 4.57
CA ALA A 87 -27.22 21.94 3.93
C ALA A 87 -26.84 22.42 2.52
N SER A 88 -27.82 22.79 1.68
CA SER A 88 -27.60 23.29 0.32
C SER A 88 -26.77 24.61 0.31
N ASN A 89 -27.14 25.58 1.15
CA ASN A 89 -26.42 26.86 1.31
C ASN A 89 -24.94 26.64 1.72
N ILE A 90 -24.68 25.73 2.65
CA ILE A 90 -23.32 25.41 3.09
C ILE A 90 -22.56 24.60 2.04
N ALA A 91 -23.21 23.65 1.34
CA ALA A 91 -22.59 22.89 0.26
C ALA A 91 -22.13 23.79 -0.90
N GLU A 92 -22.96 24.75 -1.32
CA GLU A 92 -22.62 25.72 -2.39
C GLU A 92 -21.33 26.51 -2.05
N LYS A 93 -21.13 26.86 -0.77
CA LYS A 93 -19.91 27.54 -0.28
C LYS A 93 -18.68 26.64 -0.23
N LEU A 94 -18.84 25.35 0.06
CA LEU A 94 -17.72 24.40 0.23
C LEU A 94 -17.27 23.72 -1.08
N VAL A 95 -18.09 23.73 -2.13
CA VAL A 95 -17.66 23.29 -3.48
C VAL A 95 -16.45 24.07 -4.01
N PRO A 96 -16.40 25.42 -3.97
CA PRO A 96 -15.23 26.21 -4.37
C PRO A 96 -14.19 26.41 -3.26
N ASP A 97 -14.18 25.58 -2.20
CA ASP A 97 -13.20 25.72 -1.10
C ASP A 97 -11.76 25.58 -1.61
N PHE A 98 -10.83 26.39 -1.10
CA PHE A 98 -9.42 26.32 -1.50
C PHE A 98 -8.73 25.01 -1.07
N ASP A 99 -9.18 24.39 0.01
CA ASP A 99 -8.57 23.18 0.57
C ASP A 99 -9.10 21.91 -0.13
N ALA A 100 -8.18 21.18 -0.76
CA ALA A 100 -8.48 19.94 -1.48
C ALA A 100 -9.16 18.89 -0.58
N GLN A 101 -8.80 18.82 0.71
CA GLN A 101 -9.36 17.83 1.62
C GLN A 101 -10.81 18.16 2.00
N VAL A 102 -11.23 19.43 1.92
CA VAL A 102 -12.63 19.85 2.07
C VAL A 102 -13.45 19.44 0.84
N ARG A 103 -12.99 19.78 -0.37
CA ARG A 103 -13.68 19.41 -1.62
C ARG A 103 -13.81 17.89 -1.79
N ALA A 104 -12.74 17.15 -1.50
CA ALA A 104 -12.74 15.69 -1.48
C ALA A 104 -13.72 15.09 -0.46
N THR A 105 -13.97 15.77 0.66
CA THR A 105 -14.91 15.29 1.70
C THR A 105 -16.37 15.33 1.24
N LEU A 106 -16.75 16.28 0.37
CA LEU A 106 -18.07 16.29 -0.26
C LEU A 106 -18.24 15.05 -1.16
N LEU A 107 -17.30 14.86 -2.08
CA LEU A 107 -17.29 13.76 -3.05
C LEU A 107 -17.25 12.39 -2.37
N ALA A 108 -16.43 12.23 -1.34
CA ALA A 108 -16.31 10.98 -0.58
C ALA A 108 -17.59 10.53 0.15
N ARG A 109 -18.61 11.39 0.24
CA ARG A 109 -19.83 11.19 1.05
C ARG A 109 -21.11 11.29 0.22
N VAL A 110 -21.07 11.19 -1.11
CA VAL A 110 -22.25 11.38 -1.99
C VAL A 110 -23.47 10.54 -1.59
N GLY A 111 -23.31 9.25 -1.26
CA GLY A 111 -24.43 8.40 -0.80
C GLY A 111 -25.05 8.81 0.55
N LEU A 112 -24.40 9.68 1.32
CA LEU A 112 -24.95 10.31 2.54
C LEU A 112 -25.43 11.74 2.29
N LEU A 113 -24.89 12.43 1.28
CA LEU A 113 -25.34 13.77 0.87
C LEU A 113 -26.61 13.72 0.03
N ALA A 114 -26.76 12.74 -0.87
CA ALA A 114 -27.90 12.65 -1.77
C ALA A 114 -29.25 12.48 -1.06
N PRO A 115 -29.38 11.75 0.07
CA PRO A 115 -30.60 11.80 0.90
C PRO A 115 -30.87 13.15 1.59
N ALA A 116 -29.85 13.99 1.81
CA ALA A 116 -29.95 15.24 2.59
C ALA A 116 -30.09 16.49 1.70
N LEU A 117 -29.41 16.52 0.56
CA LEU A 117 -29.48 17.56 -0.48
C LEU A 117 -30.47 17.19 -1.60
N GLY A 118 -30.75 15.91 -1.81
CA GLY A 118 -31.43 15.40 -3.00
C GLY A 118 -30.45 15.02 -4.11
N GLY A 119 -30.91 14.15 -5.03
CA GLY A 119 -30.10 13.63 -6.13
C GLY A 119 -29.47 14.72 -7.00
N GLN A 120 -30.27 15.63 -7.56
CA GLN A 120 -29.77 16.67 -8.48
C GLN A 120 -28.69 17.57 -7.84
N GLU A 121 -28.90 18.08 -6.63
CA GLU A 121 -27.92 18.95 -5.97
C GLU A 121 -26.60 18.20 -5.67
N THR A 122 -26.66 16.89 -5.48
CA THR A 122 -25.46 16.05 -5.26
C THR A 122 -24.77 15.69 -6.58
N PHE A 123 -25.55 15.44 -7.63
CA PHE A 123 -25.07 15.30 -9.00
C PHE A 123 -24.32 16.56 -9.45
N ASP A 124 -24.89 17.75 -9.24
CA ASP A 124 -24.29 19.04 -9.61
C ASP A 124 -22.91 19.25 -8.95
N ILE A 125 -22.73 18.77 -7.71
CA ILE A 125 -21.45 18.78 -6.99
C ILE A 125 -20.41 17.88 -7.69
N VAL A 126 -20.77 16.64 -8.04
CA VAL A 126 -19.88 15.69 -8.72
C VAL A 126 -19.54 16.19 -10.12
N ALA A 127 -20.55 16.55 -10.91
CA ALA A 127 -20.42 17.01 -12.29
C ALA A 127 -19.58 18.29 -12.40
N ARG A 128 -19.65 19.19 -11.40
CA ARG A 128 -18.83 20.41 -11.34
C ARG A 128 -17.38 20.13 -10.95
N LEU A 129 -17.12 19.27 -9.97
CA LEU A 129 -15.75 19.04 -9.49
C LEU A 129 -14.96 18.13 -10.44
N LEU A 130 -15.58 17.07 -10.98
CA LEU A 130 -14.92 16.04 -11.81
C LEU A 130 -14.05 16.57 -12.98
N PRO A 131 -14.50 17.53 -13.83
CA PRO A 131 -13.70 18.03 -14.94
C PRO A 131 -12.83 19.26 -14.59
N SER A 132 -13.02 19.86 -13.41
CA SER A 132 -12.51 21.20 -13.10
C SER A 132 -11.31 21.25 -12.16
N ASP A 133 -11.11 20.21 -11.35
CA ASP A 133 -10.09 20.23 -10.29
C ASP A 133 -8.68 19.89 -10.81
N ASN A 134 -7.68 20.56 -10.24
CA ASN A 134 -6.27 20.34 -10.56
C ASN A 134 -5.58 19.46 -9.51
N ASP A 135 -6.21 19.21 -8.35
CA ASP A 135 -5.71 18.30 -7.34
C ASP A 135 -6.07 16.85 -7.66
N GLU A 136 -5.05 15.99 -7.80
CA GLU A 136 -5.22 14.58 -8.21
C GLU A 136 -6.00 13.74 -7.19
N PHE A 137 -5.98 14.08 -5.90
CA PHE A 137 -6.78 13.39 -4.89
C PHE A 137 -8.25 13.81 -4.99
N VAL A 138 -8.56 15.08 -5.27
CA VAL A 138 -9.94 15.51 -5.55
C VAL A 138 -10.44 14.90 -6.86
N THR A 139 -9.63 14.86 -7.92
CA THR A 139 -10.01 14.17 -9.18
C THR A 139 -10.31 12.69 -8.94
N ARG A 140 -9.47 11.97 -8.18
CA ARG A 140 -9.71 10.55 -7.84
C ARG A 140 -10.97 10.37 -6.98
N CYS A 141 -11.23 11.28 -6.04
CA CYS A 141 -12.49 11.31 -5.29
C CYS A 141 -13.70 11.55 -6.19
N ALA A 142 -13.62 12.45 -7.18
CA ALA A 142 -14.73 12.75 -8.09
C ALA A 142 -15.04 11.58 -9.04
N ILE A 143 -14.00 10.91 -9.56
CA ILE A 143 -14.13 9.69 -10.36
C ILE A 143 -14.87 8.60 -9.60
N ALA A 144 -14.51 8.36 -8.33
CA ALA A 144 -15.17 7.33 -7.51
C ALA A 144 -16.58 7.77 -7.08
N ALA A 145 -16.76 9.03 -6.68
CA ALA A 145 -18.08 9.60 -6.40
C ALA A 145 -19.06 9.49 -7.57
N SER A 146 -18.58 9.39 -8.81
CA SER A 146 -19.42 9.20 -10.00
C SER A 146 -20.09 7.82 -10.02
N SER A 147 -19.41 6.75 -9.58
CA SER A 147 -20.03 5.43 -9.39
C SER A 147 -20.86 5.39 -8.12
N ASP A 148 -20.30 5.82 -6.98
CA ASP A 148 -20.98 5.81 -5.67
C ASP A 148 -22.32 6.58 -5.68
N PHE A 149 -22.46 7.63 -6.50
CA PHE A 149 -23.70 8.37 -6.68
C PHE A 149 -24.73 7.60 -7.53
N ILE A 150 -24.28 6.88 -8.57
CA ILE A 150 -25.16 6.08 -9.44
C ILE A 150 -25.64 4.82 -8.71
N ASP A 151 -24.77 4.17 -7.93
CA ASP A 151 -25.12 3.04 -7.08
C ASP A 151 -26.16 3.45 -6.01
N TRP A 152 -26.04 4.67 -5.46
CA TRP A 152 -27.07 5.26 -4.61
C TRP A 152 -28.38 5.53 -5.37
N ALA A 153 -28.31 6.09 -6.58
CA ALA A 153 -29.48 6.47 -7.36
C ALA A 153 -30.28 5.25 -7.86
N GLU A 154 -29.62 4.13 -8.19
CA GLU A 154 -30.27 2.85 -8.49
C GLU A 154 -31.00 2.32 -7.26
N LEU A 155 -30.32 2.28 -6.09
CA LEU A 155 -30.90 1.79 -4.84
C LEU A 155 -32.05 2.68 -4.32
N ALA A 156 -32.00 3.99 -4.61
CA ALA A 156 -33.06 4.95 -4.33
C ALA A 156 -34.21 4.95 -5.37
N GLN A 157 -34.03 4.28 -6.52
CA GLN A 157 -34.96 4.25 -7.65
C GLN A 157 -35.27 5.66 -8.21
N GLU A 158 -34.25 6.52 -8.30
CA GLU A 158 -34.38 7.90 -8.80
C GLU A 158 -34.70 7.92 -10.31
N PRO A 159 -35.74 8.64 -10.77
CA PRO A 159 -36.20 8.59 -12.16
C PRO A 159 -35.24 9.27 -13.16
N GLN A 160 -34.24 10.03 -12.69
CA GLN A 160 -33.17 10.62 -13.50
C GLN A 160 -31.89 9.76 -13.58
N LEU A 161 -31.85 8.56 -12.98
CA LEU A 161 -30.69 7.65 -13.00
C LEU A 161 -30.04 7.57 -14.40
N ASP A 162 -30.88 7.33 -15.40
CA ASP A 162 -30.53 7.18 -16.80
C ASP A 162 -29.96 8.44 -17.46
N GLU A 163 -30.29 9.62 -16.96
CA GLU A 163 -29.83 10.92 -17.46
C GLU A 163 -28.48 11.27 -16.82
N TRP A 164 -28.42 11.19 -15.48
CA TRP A 164 -27.20 11.41 -14.70
C TRP A 164 -26.07 10.43 -15.09
N ALA A 165 -26.37 9.16 -15.34
CA ALA A 165 -25.40 8.17 -15.76
C ALA A 165 -24.80 8.49 -17.15
N LYS A 166 -25.63 8.95 -18.10
CA LYS A 166 -25.17 9.33 -19.44
C LYS A 166 -24.26 10.58 -19.38
N GLU A 167 -24.60 11.57 -18.56
CA GLU A 167 -23.76 12.75 -18.39
C GLU A 167 -22.45 12.44 -17.63
N LEU A 168 -22.48 11.66 -16.54
CA LEU A 168 -21.25 11.26 -15.83
C LEU A 168 -20.32 10.40 -16.71
N ARG A 169 -20.84 9.46 -17.51
CA ARG A 169 -20.03 8.71 -18.49
C ARG A 169 -19.46 9.63 -19.57
N SER A 170 -20.16 10.70 -19.97
CA SER A 170 -19.65 11.72 -20.89
C SER A 170 -18.50 12.53 -20.25
N LEU A 171 -18.65 13.01 -19.02
CA LEU A 171 -17.63 13.75 -18.28
C LEU A 171 -16.37 12.90 -18.01
N LEU A 172 -16.54 11.66 -17.56
CA LEU A 172 -15.46 10.67 -17.45
C LEU A 172 -14.81 10.40 -18.81
N GLY A 173 -15.60 10.35 -19.88
CA GLY A 173 -15.13 10.23 -21.26
C GLY A 173 -14.29 11.41 -21.74
N GLY A 174 -14.62 12.63 -21.32
CA GLY A 174 -13.79 13.83 -21.49
C GLY A 174 -12.47 13.73 -20.71
N LEU A 175 -12.55 13.37 -19.43
CA LEU A 175 -11.38 13.24 -18.56
C LEU A 175 -10.39 12.15 -19.03
N ARG A 176 -10.87 11.02 -19.57
CA ARG A 176 -10.01 9.99 -20.19
C ARG A 176 -9.23 10.49 -21.43
N GLN A 177 -9.63 11.61 -22.04
CA GLN A 177 -8.92 12.21 -23.18
C GLN A 177 -7.94 13.31 -22.76
N THR A 178 -8.29 14.10 -21.74
CA THR A 178 -7.50 15.26 -21.30
C THR A 178 -6.48 14.95 -20.22
N ALA A 179 -6.70 13.92 -19.40
CA ALA A 179 -5.80 13.57 -18.31
C ALA A 179 -4.45 13.03 -18.82
N SER A 180 -3.37 13.73 -18.49
CA SER A 180 -1.99 13.36 -18.88
C SER A 180 -1.47 12.08 -18.21
N LYS A 181 -1.87 11.84 -16.96
CA LYS A 181 -1.43 10.69 -16.14
C LYS A 181 -2.24 9.42 -16.53
N PRO A 182 -1.60 8.30 -16.91
CA PRO A 182 -2.30 7.08 -17.31
C PRO A 182 -3.27 6.56 -16.24
N ARG A 183 -2.86 6.55 -14.96
CA ARG A 183 -3.71 6.13 -13.83
C ARG A 183 -5.04 6.87 -13.71
N VAL A 184 -5.08 8.16 -14.04
CA VAL A 184 -6.34 8.94 -14.02
C VAL A 184 -7.28 8.50 -15.15
N ARG A 185 -6.73 8.16 -16.33
CA ARG A 185 -7.50 7.58 -17.44
C ARG A 185 -8.02 6.18 -17.11
N ARG A 186 -7.23 5.37 -16.39
CA ARG A 186 -7.62 4.05 -15.90
C ARG A 186 -8.78 4.13 -14.90
N TRP A 187 -8.63 4.91 -13.83
CA TRP A 187 -9.67 5.05 -12.79
C TRP A 187 -10.99 5.57 -13.40
N ALA A 188 -10.91 6.54 -14.31
CA ALA A 188 -12.08 7.06 -15.02
C ALA A 188 -12.70 6.04 -16.00
N GLY A 189 -11.93 5.05 -16.47
CA GLY A 189 -12.43 3.90 -17.21
C GLY A 189 -13.17 2.91 -16.31
N GLU A 190 -12.51 2.47 -15.24
CA GLU A 190 -13.06 1.55 -14.24
C GLU A 190 -14.41 2.06 -13.68
N SER A 191 -14.49 3.34 -13.30
CA SER A 191 -15.72 4.01 -12.88
C SER A 191 -16.79 4.10 -13.99
N SER A 192 -16.41 4.46 -15.23
CA SER A 192 -17.36 4.57 -16.34
C SER A 192 -18.00 3.22 -16.73
N GLU A 193 -17.29 2.12 -16.50
CA GLU A 193 -17.78 0.75 -16.73
C GLU A 193 -18.66 0.24 -15.57
N ARG A 194 -18.45 0.70 -14.33
CA ARG A 194 -19.43 0.49 -13.23
C ARG A 194 -20.74 1.20 -13.53
N ILE A 195 -20.69 2.48 -13.89
CA ILE A 195 -21.88 3.29 -14.25
C ILE A 195 -22.60 2.73 -15.49
N TRP A 196 -21.88 2.08 -16.42
CA TRP A 196 -22.52 1.32 -17.49
C TRP A 196 -23.31 0.13 -16.92
N LEU A 197 -22.70 -0.67 -16.04
CA LEU A 197 -23.34 -1.85 -15.47
C LEU A 197 -24.62 -1.51 -14.68
N SER A 198 -24.61 -0.47 -13.84
CA SER A 198 -25.79 -0.09 -13.03
C SER A 198 -26.99 0.37 -13.89
N CYS A 199 -26.76 0.77 -15.15
CA CYS A 199 -27.82 1.22 -16.06
C CYS A 199 -28.21 0.20 -17.14
N ASP A 200 -27.34 -0.73 -17.53
CA ASP A 200 -27.68 -1.74 -18.53
C ASP A 200 -28.55 -2.86 -17.95
N GLU A 201 -29.73 -3.11 -18.55
CA GLU A 201 -30.67 -4.15 -18.10
C GLU A 201 -30.07 -5.55 -18.31
N ARG A 202 -29.42 -5.77 -19.47
CA ARG A 202 -28.81 -7.06 -19.82
C ARG A 202 -27.55 -7.33 -19.02
N GLY A 203 -26.73 -6.30 -18.78
CA GLY A 203 -25.57 -6.35 -17.92
C GLY A 203 -25.92 -6.77 -16.49
N ARG A 204 -26.98 -6.19 -15.90
CA ARG A 204 -27.45 -6.57 -14.55
C ARG A 204 -28.06 -7.98 -14.50
N GLU A 205 -28.79 -8.39 -15.53
CA GLU A 205 -29.28 -9.77 -15.67
C GLU A 205 -28.10 -10.78 -15.61
N ILE A 206 -27.05 -10.51 -16.39
CA ILE A 206 -25.83 -11.32 -16.42
C ILE A 206 -25.07 -11.24 -15.09
N ALA A 207 -24.98 -10.06 -14.47
CA ALA A 207 -24.28 -9.86 -13.20
C ALA A 207 -24.92 -10.69 -12.08
N GLY A 208 -26.25 -10.73 -12.01
CA GLY A 208 -26.97 -11.60 -11.06
C GLY A 208 -26.61 -13.08 -11.25
N VAL A 209 -26.64 -13.57 -12.50
CA VAL A 209 -26.28 -14.97 -12.82
C VAL A 209 -24.81 -15.28 -12.50
N LEU A 210 -23.89 -14.32 -12.71
CA LEU A 210 -22.48 -14.47 -12.35
C LEU A 210 -22.25 -14.45 -10.83
N ILE A 211 -22.90 -13.55 -10.09
CA ILE A 211 -22.80 -13.45 -8.63
C ILE A 211 -23.35 -14.73 -7.97
N ASP A 212 -24.54 -15.19 -8.36
CA ASP A 212 -25.11 -16.47 -7.89
C ASP A 212 -24.25 -17.68 -8.29
N ALA A 213 -23.55 -17.59 -9.42
CA ALA A 213 -22.59 -18.63 -9.84
C ALA A 213 -21.35 -18.66 -8.94
N ILE A 214 -20.71 -17.53 -8.65
CA ILE A 214 -19.44 -17.50 -7.90
C ILE A 214 -19.63 -17.49 -6.37
N SER A 215 -20.82 -17.14 -5.88
CA SER A 215 -21.14 -17.12 -4.46
C SER A 215 -20.80 -18.46 -3.77
N GLY A 216 -19.98 -18.36 -2.73
CA GLY A 216 -19.50 -19.51 -1.94
C GLY A 216 -18.43 -20.38 -2.61
N MET A 217 -17.97 -20.08 -3.82
CA MET A 217 -16.87 -20.83 -4.46
C MET A 217 -15.52 -20.48 -3.83
N ALA A 218 -14.66 -21.48 -3.64
CA ALA A 218 -13.26 -21.28 -3.28
C ALA A 218 -12.45 -20.75 -4.48
N GLU A 219 -11.23 -20.23 -4.21
CA GLU A 219 -10.30 -19.91 -5.29
C GLU A 219 -9.81 -21.19 -6.00
N GLY A 220 -9.70 -21.13 -7.33
CA GLY A 220 -9.35 -22.24 -8.20
C GLY A 220 -10.50 -23.25 -8.41
N GLU A 221 -11.67 -23.02 -7.80
CA GLU A 221 -12.85 -23.86 -8.00
C GLU A 221 -13.48 -23.61 -9.38
N THR A 222 -13.88 -24.69 -10.05
CA THR A 222 -14.56 -24.66 -11.35
C THR A 222 -15.96 -25.26 -11.23
N LYS A 223 -17.00 -24.47 -11.51
CA LYS A 223 -18.43 -24.82 -11.36
C LYS A 223 -19.13 -24.80 -12.71
N ARG A 224 -19.99 -25.80 -12.99
CA ARG A 224 -20.82 -25.81 -14.21
C ARG A 224 -22.05 -24.96 -14.03
N VAL A 225 -22.32 -24.07 -14.99
CA VAL A 225 -23.40 -23.07 -14.93
C VAL A 225 -24.18 -23.09 -16.26
N PRO A 226 -25.20 -23.95 -16.39
CA PRO A 226 -26.04 -24.01 -17.60
C PRO A 226 -26.69 -22.67 -17.96
N ALA A 227 -26.95 -21.81 -16.96
CA ALA A 227 -27.53 -20.48 -17.14
C ALA A 227 -26.65 -19.53 -17.97
N LEU A 228 -25.34 -19.77 -18.11
CA LEU A 228 -24.46 -18.94 -18.96
C LEU A 228 -24.60 -19.25 -20.46
N ALA A 229 -25.26 -20.36 -20.83
CA ALA A 229 -25.32 -20.85 -22.21
C ALA A 229 -26.10 -19.96 -23.22
N PRO A 230 -27.13 -19.16 -22.83
CA PRO A 230 -27.75 -18.19 -23.73
C PRO A 230 -26.81 -17.01 -24.01
N TYR A 231 -26.28 -16.37 -22.97
CA TYR A 231 -25.41 -15.20 -23.10
C TYR A 231 -24.16 -15.50 -23.92
N LEU A 232 -23.52 -16.68 -23.74
CA LEU A 232 -22.38 -17.12 -24.55
C LEU A 232 -22.68 -17.28 -26.06
N ARG A 233 -23.95 -17.41 -26.46
CA ARG A 233 -24.36 -17.54 -27.87
C ARG A 233 -24.93 -16.26 -28.45
N GLU A 234 -25.52 -15.42 -27.61
CA GLU A 234 -26.29 -14.24 -27.98
C GLU A 234 -25.47 -12.96 -27.83
N ASP A 235 -24.74 -12.81 -26.72
CA ASP A 235 -23.94 -11.62 -26.40
C ASP A 235 -22.78 -11.96 -25.44
N GLU A 236 -21.78 -12.65 -26.01
CA GLU A 236 -20.55 -13.01 -25.31
C GLU A 236 -19.69 -11.78 -24.96
N ALA A 237 -19.88 -10.67 -25.70
CA ALA A 237 -19.16 -9.42 -25.47
C ALA A 237 -19.65 -8.71 -24.20
N CYS A 238 -20.97 -8.62 -24.00
CA CYS A 238 -21.55 -8.14 -22.74
C CYS A 238 -21.18 -9.08 -21.58
N LEU A 239 -21.26 -10.41 -21.75
CA LEU A 239 -20.88 -11.37 -20.71
C LEU A 239 -19.45 -11.13 -20.18
N GLY A 240 -18.46 -11.07 -21.07
CA GLY A 240 -17.08 -10.79 -20.67
C GLY A 240 -16.88 -9.38 -20.10
N ARG A 241 -17.63 -8.38 -20.58
CA ARG A 241 -17.62 -7.01 -20.04
C ARG A 241 -18.14 -6.96 -18.60
N VAL A 242 -19.24 -7.65 -18.29
CA VAL A 242 -19.76 -7.76 -16.92
C VAL A 242 -18.73 -8.44 -16.01
N MET A 243 -18.11 -9.54 -16.47
CA MET A 243 -17.01 -10.16 -15.71
C MET A 243 -15.89 -9.13 -15.42
N ALA A 244 -15.49 -8.34 -16.40
CA ALA A 244 -14.46 -7.30 -16.24
C ALA A 244 -14.87 -6.09 -15.36
N VAL A 245 -16.15 -5.92 -15.05
CA VAL A 245 -16.62 -4.99 -14.00
C VAL A 245 -16.56 -5.67 -12.64
N LEU A 246 -17.03 -6.92 -12.51
CA LEU A 246 -16.98 -7.68 -11.25
C LEU A 246 -15.54 -7.89 -10.77
N THR A 247 -14.61 -8.28 -11.64
CA THR A 247 -13.20 -8.48 -11.26
C THR A 247 -12.44 -7.19 -10.98
N GLN A 248 -13.09 -6.02 -11.03
CA GLN A 248 -12.53 -4.80 -10.46
C GLN A 248 -12.47 -4.83 -8.92
N GLN A 249 -13.18 -5.74 -8.25
CA GLN A 249 -13.19 -5.88 -6.78
C GLN A 249 -13.12 -7.34 -6.31
N GLU A 250 -12.72 -8.26 -7.19
CA GLU A 250 -12.79 -9.71 -6.95
C GLU A 250 -11.54 -10.42 -7.50
N PHE A 251 -11.41 -11.72 -7.23
CA PHE A 251 -10.55 -12.62 -7.99
C PHE A 251 -10.84 -12.57 -9.51
N SER A 252 -9.91 -13.12 -10.31
CA SER A 252 -10.15 -13.33 -11.74
C SER A 252 -11.34 -14.26 -11.99
N LEU A 253 -11.99 -14.14 -13.15
CA LEU A 253 -13.05 -15.04 -13.60
C LEU A 253 -12.69 -15.58 -14.98
N ALA A 254 -12.91 -16.87 -15.22
CA ALA A 254 -12.66 -17.50 -16.51
C ALA A 254 -13.77 -18.49 -16.89
N ILE A 255 -14.19 -18.49 -18.16
CA ILE A 255 -15.30 -19.33 -18.67
C ILE A 255 -14.83 -20.24 -19.81
N GLU A 256 -15.24 -21.51 -19.74
CA GLU A 256 -15.15 -22.51 -20.81
C GLU A 256 -16.54 -22.73 -21.45
N SER A 257 -16.64 -22.54 -22.76
CA SER A 257 -17.89 -22.50 -23.56
C SER A 257 -18.33 -23.90 -24.01
N GLY A 258 -18.38 -24.85 -23.07
CA GLY A 258 -18.87 -26.20 -23.34
C GLY A 258 -20.37 -26.28 -23.62
N ASN A 259 -20.84 -27.45 -24.07
CA ASN A 259 -22.28 -27.77 -24.20
C ASN A 259 -23.08 -27.46 -22.91
N VAL A 260 -22.42 -27.60 -21.76
CA VAL A 260 -22.77 -26.94 -20.51
C VAL A 260 -21.55 -26.11 -20.12
N PRO A 261 -21.65 -24.77 -20.04
CA PRO A 261 -20.53 -23.92 -19.66
C PRO A 261 -20.04 -24.17 -18.25
N SER A 262 -18.78 -23.82 -17.98
CA SER A 262 -18.23 -23.75 -16.63
C SER A 262 -17.48 -22.46 -16.39
N ILE A 263 -17.61 -21.92 -15.18
CA ILE A 263 -16.87 -20.77 -14.68
C ILE A 263 -15.84 -21.23 -13.64
N THR A 264 -14.66 -20.62 -13.66
CA THR A 264 -13.62 -20.77 -12.62
C THR A 264 -13.49 -19.45 -11.88
N ARG A 265 -13.48 -19.49 -10.53
CA ARG A 265 -13.21 -18.33 -9.66
C ARG A 265 -11.73 -18.34 -9.28
N GLY A 266 -11.01 -17.28 -9.62
CA GLY A 266 -9.59 -17.09 -9.34
C GLY A 266 -8.63 -17.96 -10.17
N GLU A 267 -7.37 -17.91 -9.76
CA GLU A 267 -6.26 -18.51 -10.50
C GLU A 267 -5.95 -19.91 -9.95
N VAL A 268 -5.72 -20.89 -10.84
CA VAL A 268 -5.34 -22.25 -10.43
C VAL A 268 -3.82 -22.36 -10.46
N PHE A 269 -3.22 -22.96 -9.43
CA PHE A 269 -1.77 -23.17 -9.35
C PHE A 269 -1.43 -24.65 -9.56
N GLU A 270 -0.73 -24.96 -10.65
CA GLU A 270 -0.31 -26.33 -11.01
C GLU A 270 1.19 -26.36 -11.37
N ARG A 271 1.79 -27.55 -11.48
CA ARG A 271 3.24 -27.67 -11.79
C ARG A 271 3.53 -27.21 -13.22
N ARG A 272 4.41 -26.23 -13.40
CA ARG A 272 4.78 -25.69 -14.70
C ARG A 272 6.20 -26.07 -15.11
N ALA A 273 6.37 -26.49 -16.37
CA ALA A 273 7.67 -26.90 -16.92
C ALA A 273 8.67 -25.73 -16.98
N TRP A 274 8.20 -24.52 -17.31
CA TRP A 274 9.02 -23.31 -17.27
C TRP A 274 9.57 -23.06 -15.87
N ARG A 275 8.75 -23.28 -14.84
CA ARG A 275 9.13 -23.08 -13.45
C ARG A 275 10.17 -24.11 -13.02
N ALA A 276 9.94 -25.39 -13.29
CA ALA A 276 10.95 -26.43 -13.04
C ALA A 276 12.29 -26.13 -13.75
N LEU A 277 12.25 -25.65 -15.01
CA LEU A 277 13.45 -25.27 -15.75
C LEU A 277 14.14 -24.00 -15.21
N TYR A 278 13.37 -23.04 -14.69
CA TYR A 278 13.88 -21.84 -14.00
C TYR A 278 14.58 -22.21 -12.69
N GLU A 279 13.94 -23.05 -11.87
CA GLU A 279 14.48 -23.57 -10.61
C GLU A 279 15.79 -24.34 -10.79
N LEU A 280 15.88 -25.17 -11.84
CA LEU A 280 17.08 -25.94 -12.19
C LEU A 280 18.24 -25.04 -12.67
N LYS A 281 17.94 -23.92 -13.35
CA LYS A 281 18.95 -22.97 -13.83
C LYS A 281 19.47 -22.03 -12.75
N ARG A 282 18.62 -21.64 -11.79
CA ARG A 282 18.93 -20.66 -10.73
C ARG A 282 18.94 -21.35 -9.37
N GLY A 283 20.04 -22.01 -9.03
CA GLY A 283 20.28 -22.49 -7.66
C GLY A 283 20.45 -21.31 -6.70
N ALA A 284 19.64 -21.24 -5.65
CA ALA A 284 19.73 -20.23 -4.59
C ALA A 284 19.64 -20.91 -3.21
N THR A 285 20.40 -20.41 -2.24
CA THR A 285 20.66 -21.06 -0.94
C THR A 285 19.63 -20.70 0.14
N ASP A 286 18.72 -19.79 -0.17
CA ASP A 286 17.63 -19.28 0.64
C ASP A 286 16.30 -20.03 0.43
N LYS A 287 16.18 -20.86 -0.62
CA LYS A 287 14.98 -21.66 -0.93
C LYS A 287 14.65 -22.67 0.19
N ARG A 288 13.70 -22.32 1.07
CA ARG A 288 13.21 -23.23 2.12
C ARG A 288 12.08 -24.14 1.64
N GLN A 289 11.90 -25.23 2.37
CA GLN A 289 11.08 -26.41 1.99
C GLN A 289 9.56 -26.24 2.16
N ALA A 290 9.07 -25.07 2.60
CA ALA A 290 7.66 -24.88 2.95
C ALA A 290 6.70 -24.78 1.74
N PHE A 291 7.22 -24.43 0.56
CA PHE A 291 6.43 -24.16 -0.65
C PHE A 291 6.93 -24.94 -1.86
N TYR A 292 6.02 -25.22 -2.80
CA TYR A 292 6.34 -25.88 -4.06
C TYR A 292 6.90 -24.89 -5.08
N HIS A 293 8.22 -24.68 -5.08
CA HIS A 293 8.92 -23.80 -6.02
C HIS A 293 8.76 -24.15 -7.52
N THR A 294 8.02 -25.20 -7.88
CA THR A 294 7.78 -25.69 -9.25
C THR A 294 6.35 -25.43 -9.79
N ILE A 295 5.52 -24.69 -9.07
CA ILE A 295 4.17 -24.29 -9.54
C ILE A 295 4.17 -22.95 -10.28
N GLY A 296 3.14 -22.75 -11.10
CA GLY A 296 2.80 -21.49 -11.78
C GLY A 296 1.30 -21.46 -12.07
N ARG A 297 0.80 -20.37 -12.65
CA ARG A 297 -0.64 -20.18 -12.91
C ARG A 297 -1.14 -21.04 -14.06
N VAL A 298 -2.40 -21.42 -13.99
CA VAL A 298 -3.18 -22.07 -15.04
C VAL A 298 -4.51 -21.33 -15.16
N PHE A 299 -4.84 -20.91 -16.39
CA PHE A 299 -6.07 -20.20 -16.70
C PHE A 299 -7.03 -21.14 -17.45
N ARG A 300 -8.22 -21.34 -16.87
CA ARG A 300 -9.26 -22.27 -17.37
C ARG A 300 -10.41 -21.50 -18.01
N GLY A 301 -10.26 -21.17 -19.29
CA GLY A 301 -11.29 -20.47 -20.06
C GLY A 301 -10.77 -19.69 -21.27
N GLU A 302 -11.63 -19.47 -22.26
CA GLU A 302 -11.38 -18.64 -23.47
C GLU A 302 -11.98 -17.24 -23.35
N ILE A 303 -12.74 -17.00 -22.30
CA ILE A 303 -13.24 -15.70 -21.87
C ILE A 303 -12.67 -15.52 -20.47
N VAL A 304 -11.74 -14.57 -20.29
CA VAL A 304 -11.01 -14.36 -19.04
C VAL A 304 -11.10 -12.88 -18.65
N ALA A 305 -11.54 -12.61 -17.43
CA ALA A 305 -11.45 -11.31 -16.79
C ALA A 305 -10.43 -11.40 -15.65
N PRO A 306 -9.22 -10.81 -15.76
CA PRO A 306 -8.27 -10.80 -14.67
C PRO A 306 -8.73 -9.87 -13.53
N SER A 307 -8.31 -10.15 -12.30
CA SER A 307 -8.52 -9.22 -11.18
C SER A 307 -7.82 -7.88 -11.45
N ALA A 308 -8.44 -6.75 -11.09
CA ALA A 308 -7.78 -5.45 -11.13
C ALA A 308 -6.79 -5.25 -9.97
N HIS A 309 -7.09 -5.82 -8.80
CA HIS A 309 -6.36 -5.59 -7.55
C HIS A 309 -5.20 -6.55 -7.30
N ILE A 310 -5.34 -7.85 -7.63
CA ILE A 310 -4.36 -8.87 -7.21
C ILE A 310 -3.03 -8.69 -7.96
N ALA A 311 -2.09 -7.97 -7.32
CA ALA A 311 -0.75 -7.69 -7.82
C ALA A 311 0.27 -7.49 -6.69
N GLU A 312 1.53 -7.81 -6.99
CA GLU A 312 2.66 -7.51 -6.11
C GLU A 312 3.01 -6.01 -6.17
N LEU A 313 3.21 -5.37 -5.01
CA LEU A 313 3.66 -3.98 -4.92
C LEU A 313 5.20 -3.82 -4.97
N ALA A 314 5.92 -4.93 -5.06
CA ALA A 314 7.36 -5.00 -5.31
C ALA A 314 7.66 -6.30 -6.07
N PRO A 315 8.64 -6.33 -6.99
CA PRO A 315 8.96 -7.53 -7.75
C PRO A 315 9.66 -8.58 -6.87
N THR A 316 9.13 -9.80 -6.85
CA THR A 316 9.73 -10.95 -6.15
C THR A 316 10.73 -11.74 -7.01
N ALA A 317 11.36 -12.76 -6.44
CA ALA A 317 12.21 -13.70 -7.19
C ALA A 317 11.45 -14.60 -8.21
N VAL A 318 10.12 -14.43 -8.33
CA VAL A 318 9.23 -15.17 -9.22
C VAL A 318 8.93 -14.34 -10.48
N PRO A 319 9.47 -14.71 -11.66
CA PRO A 319 9.09 -14.03 -12.88
C PRO A 319 7.64 -14.37 -13.23
N GLY A 320 6.94 -13.41 -13.85
CA GLY A 320 5.59 -13.60 -14.40
C GLY A 320 4.45 -13.31 -13.43
N GLU A 321 4.73 -12.90 -12.20
CA GLU A 321 3.72 -12.38 -11.29
C GLU A 321 3.09 -11.07 -11.81
N PRO A 322 1.81 -10.79 -11.49
CA PRO A 322 1.22 -9.49 -11.73
C PRO A 322 1.91 -8.45 -10.84
N LEU A 323 2.48 -7.40 -11.43
CA LEU A 323 3.22 -6.34 -10.73
C LEU A 323 2.47 -5.00 -10.84
N HIS A 324 2.21 -4.34 -9.72
CA HIS A 324 1.56 -3.03 -9.68
C HIS A 324 2.49 -1.93 -10.24
N ILE A 325 1.99 -1.13 -11.18
CA ILE A 325 2.73 -0.04 -11.82
C ILE A 325 2.14 1.30 -11.39
N ALA A 326 2.77 1.98 -10.43
CA ALA A 326 2.21 3.17 -9.76
C ALA A 326 1.98 4.41 -10.66
N SER A 327 2.53 4.43 -11.88
CA SER A 327 2.23 5.43 -12.92
C SER A 327 0.96 5.10 -13.73
N GLU A 328 0.61 3.82 -13.83
CA GLU A 328 -0.61 3.29 -14.46
C GLU A 328 -1.73 3.01 -13.45
N GLY A 329 -1.43 3.01 -12.14
CA GLY A 329 -2.42 2.99 -11.06
C GLY A 329 -3.05 1.62 -10.81
N GLY A 330 -2.31 0.56 -11.13
CA GLY A 330 -2.68 -0.85 -11.07
C GLY A 330 -1.67 -1.67 -11.86
N TRP A 331 -1.92 -2.97 -12.07
CA TRP A 331 -1.11 -3.80 -12.97
C TRP A 331 -1.71 -3.86 -14.38
N ARG A 332 -0.91 -4.25 -15.38
CA ARG A 332 -1.32 -4.30 -16.80
C ARG A 332 -2.27 -5.47 -17.14
N ASN A 333 -3.42 -5.57 -16.48
CA ASN A 333 -4.40 -6.64 -16.69
C ASN A 333 -4.91 -6.76 -18.15
N TYR A 334 -4.85 -5.67 -18.93
CA TYR A 334 -5.15 -5.66 -20.36
C TYR A 334 -4.12 -6.41 -21.24
N LEU A 335 -2.96 -6.77 -20.68
CA LEU A 335 -1.84 -7.40 -21.35
C LEU A 335 -1.56 -8.78 -20.71
N PRO A 336 -1.61 -9.91 -21.46
CA PRO A 336 -1.57 -11.25 -20.86
C PRO A 336 -0.33 -11.50 -20.00
N LEU A 337 -0.49 -12.28 -18.94
CA LEU A 337 0.61 -12.94 -18.23
C LEU A 337 1.10 -14.13 -19.07
N LEU A 338 2.39 -14.49 -18.96
CA LEU A 338 2.92 -15.61 -19.74
C LEU A 338 2.31 -16.96 -19.38
N ASP A 339 1.84 -17.17 -18.15
CA ASP A 339 1.08 -18.38 -17.78
C ASP A 339 -0.31 -18.42 -18.45
N LEU A 340 -0.93 -17.26 -18.74
CA LEU A 340 -2.14 -17.19 -19.56
C LEU A 340 -1.81 -17.49 -21.03
N VAL A 341 -0.70 -16.96 -21.56
CA VAL A 341 -0.20 -17.31 -22.90
C VAL A 341 0.06 -18.81 -23.01
N LEU A 342 0.74 -19.42 -22.04
CA LEU A 342 0.98 -20.87 -22.03
C LEU A 342 -0.32 -21.67 -21.94
N SER A 343 -1.27 -21.27 -21.09
CA SER A 343 -2.59 -21.93 -20.99
C SER A 343 -3.35 -21.88 -22.33
N ALA A 344 -3.27 -20.75 -23.05
CA ALA A 344 -3.84 -20.59 -24.37
C ALA A 344 -3.09 -21.39 -25.46
N VAL A 345 -1.77 -21.56 -25.36
CA VAL A 345 -0.98 -22.45 -26.24
C VAL A 345 -1.34 -23.93 -26.00
N ASP A 346 -1.40 -24.34 -24.72
CA ASP A 346 -1.73 -25.70 -24.28
C ASP A 346 -3.08 -26.16 -24.88
N ARG A 347 -4.11 -25.29 -24.80
CA ARG A 347 -5.42 -25.53 -25.43
C ARG A 347 -5.40 -25.33 -26.96
N GLY A 348 -4.96 -24.16 -27.41
CA GLY A 348 -5.20 -23.63 -28.76
C GLY A 348 -6.52 -22.87 -28.88
N GLY A 349 -6.77 -22.33 -30.08
CA GLY A 349 -7.88 -21.42 -30.35
C GLY A 349 -7.67 -20.03 -29.76
N ASP A 350 -8.63 -19.13 -30.00
CA ASP A 350 -8.58 -17.76 -29.48
C ASP A 350 -8.86 -17.72 -27.99
N THR A 351 -8.20 -16.80 -27.28
CA THR A 351 -8.45 -16.50 -25.87
C THR A 351 -8.67 -15.00 -25.72
N ARG A 352 -9.80 -14.59 -25.14
CA ARG A 352 -10.23 -13.18 -25.05
C ARG A 352 -10.17 -12.71 -23.61
N ILE A 353 -9.48 -11.60 -23.41
CA ILE A 353 -9.18 -11.01 -22.11
C ILE A 353 -9.98 -9.72 -21.99
N TYR A 354 -10.88 -9.68 -21.02
CA TYR A 354 -11.81 -8.57 -20.81
C TYR A 354 -11.35 -7.69 -19.66
N THR A 355 -11.34 -6.38 -19.88
CA THR A 355 -10.91 -5.35 -18.92
C THR A 355 -11.69 -4.04 -19.10
N SER A 356 -11.49 -3.08 -18.20
CA SER A 356 -12.01 -1.70 -18.30
C SER A 356 -11.43 -0.86 -19.46
N GLU A 357 -10.35 -1.32 -20.11
CA GLU A 357 -9.79 -0.72 -21.32
C GLU A 357 -10.33 -1.38 -22.61
N GLY A 358 -10.91 -2.58 -22.52
CA GLY A 358 -11.50 -3.30 -23.65
C GLY A 358 -11.16 -4.80 -23.67
N ILE A 359 -11.23 -5.38 -24.87
CA ILE A 359 -11.06 -6.81 -25.16
C ILE A 359 -9.72 -7.03 -25.87
N THR A 360 -8.79 -7.71 -25.22
CA THR A 360 -7.55 -8.20 -25.85
C THR A 360 -7.75 -9.64 -26.30
N THR A 361 -7.77 -9.88 -27.60
CA THR A 361 -7.83 -11.22 -28.21
C THR A 361 -6.42 -11.73 -28.46
N LEU A 362 -6.16 -12.95 -27.99
CA LEU A 362 -4.91 -13.69 -28.10
C LEU A 362 -5.16 -14.89 -29.03
N SER A 363 -4.66 -14.81 -30.26
CA SER A 363 -4.89 -15.81 -31.31
C SER A 363 -3.69 -16.74 -31.47
N MET A 364 -3.97 -18.04 -31.54
CA MET A 364 -2.98 -19.11 -31.49
C MET A 364 -2.93 -19.91 -32.80
N PRO A 365 -1.74 -20.32 -33.28
CA PRO A 365 -1.63 -21.18 -34.46
C PRO A 365 -2.42 -22.48 -34.30
N GLU A 366 -3.19 -22.86 -35.33
CA GLU A 366 -3.96 -24.12 -35.31
C GLU A 366 -3.05 -25.34 -35.12
N ALA A 367 -1.88 -25.33 -35.79
CA ALA A 367 -0.95 -26.44 -35.87
C ALA A 367 -0.29 -26.79 -34.53
N LEU A 368 -0.48 -28.04 -34.10
CA LEU A 368 0.08 -28.58 -32.86
C LEU A 368 1.61 -28.48 -32.78
N TRP A 369 2.33 -28.60 -33.90
CA TRP A 369 3.79 -28.49 -33.92
C TRP A 369 4.29 -27.06 -33.66
N ASP A 370 3.62 -26.05 -34.23
CA ASP A 370 3.97 -24.65 -33.98
C ASP A 370 3.61 -24.25 -32.55
N ARG A 371 2.47 -24.71 -32.01
CA ARG A 371 2.14 -24.53 -30.58
C ARG A 371 3.14 -25.22 -29.65
N ALA A 372 3.58 -26.45 -29.94
CA ALA A 372 4.63 -27.13 -29.15
C ALA A 372 5.99 -26.39 -29.20
N LYS A 373 6.33 -25.81 -30.36
CA LYS A 373 7.53 -24.98 -30.54
C LYS A 373 7.43 -23.67 -29.75
N ILE A 374 6.31 -22.97 -29.81
CA ILE A 374 6.02 -21.76 -29.03
C ILE A 374 6.11 -22.06 -27.53
N TRP A 375 5.44 -23.12 -27.08
CA TRP A 375 5.46 -23.58 -25.69
C TRP A 375 6.88 -23.78 -25.18
N TRP A 376 7.76 -24.43 -25.98
CA TRP A 376 9.16 -24.64 -25.63
C TRP A 376 9.97 -23.33 -25.63
N GLN A 377 9.73 -22.44 -26.60
CA GLN A 377 10.42 -21.15 -26.66
C GLN A 377 10.09 -20.26 -25.46
N ILE A 378 8.81 -20.15 -25.08
CA ILE A 378 8.37 -19.45 -23.87
C ILE A 378 8.93 -20.16 -22.62
N THR A 379 8.77 -21.49 -22.51
CA THR A 379 9.28 -22.29 -21.39
C THR A 379 10.78 -22.09 -21.14
N ARG A 380 11.58 -21.97 -22.21
CA ARG A 380 13.03 -21.77 -22.12
C ARG A 380 13.43 -20.35 -21.71
N GLY A 381 12.64 -19.34 -22.10
CA GLY A 381 12.92 -17.90 -21.95
C GLY A 381 11.95 -17.13 -21.05
N PHE A 382 11.17 -17.82 -20.21
CA PHE A 382 10.03 -17.24 -19.49
C PHE A 382 10.37 -15.99 -18.68
N ALA A 383 11.49 -15.98 -17.96
CA ALA A 383 11.92 -14.84 -17.15
C ALA A 383 12.18 -13.58 -18.00
N GLU A 384 13.02 -13.70 -19.05
CA GLU A 384 13.33 -12.63 -20.00
C GLU A 384 12.04 -12.02 -20.61
N LEU A 385 11.08 -12.86 -20.98
CA LEU A 385 9.79 -12.42 -21.50
C LEU A 385 8.90 -11.75 -20.43
N ALA A 386 8.94 -12.21 -19.17
CA ALA A 386 8.17 -11.61 -18.08
C ALA A 386 8.74 -10.25 -17.66
N ASP A 387 10.06 -10.15 -17.60
CA ASP A 387 10.80 -8.92 -17.30
C ASP A 387 10.51 -7.87 -18.40
N LEU A 388 10.47 -8.27 -19.67
CA LEU A 388 10.04 -7.43 -20.79
C LEU A 388 8.61 -6.91 -20.62
N ARG A 389 7.63 -7.76 -20.24
CA ARG A 389 6.22 -7.35 -20.04
C ARG A 389 6.09 -6.15 -19.09
N ASN A 390 6.93 -6.09 -18.07
CA ASN A 390 6.88 -5.05 -17.04
C ASN A 390 7.77 -3.84 -17.39
N SER A 391 8.92 -4.03 -18.05
CA SER A 391 9.85 -2.97 -18.44
C SER A 391 9.54 -2.28 -19.78
N ASP A 392 9.31 -3.05 -20.85
CA ASP A 392 8.92 -2.57 -22.19
C ASP A 392 7.76 -3.42 -22.75
N PRO A 393 6.51 -3.00 -22.51
CA PRO A 393 5.34 -3.73 -23.01
C PRO A 393 5.25 -3.72 -24.54
N ALA A 394 5.92 -2.80 -25.25
CA ALA A 394 5.93 -2.80 -26.71
C ALA A 394 6.85 -3.91 -27.21
N ALA A 395 8.08 -4.00 -26.68
CA ALA A 395 8.98 -5.12 -26.96
C ALA A 395 8.37 -6.48 -26.56
N TYR A 396 7.62 -6.56 -25.45
CA TYR A 396 6.91 -7.78 -25.06
C TYR A 396 5.88 -8.24 -26.11
N VAL A 397 4.95 -7.36 -26.48
CA VAL A 397 3.92 -7.65 -27.50
C VAL A 397 4.56 -8.03 -28.84
N LYS A 398 5.53 -7.20 -29.28
CA LYS A 398 6.36 -7.45 -30.46
C LYS A 398 6.96 -8.85 -30.45
N ARG A 399 7.53 -9.26 -29.30
CA ARG A 399 8.21 -10.55 -29.11
C ARG A 399 7.26 -11.74 -29.07
N LEU A 400 6.00 -11.56 -28.66
CA LEU A 400 4.95 -12.59 -28.84
C LEU A 400 4.60 -12.75 -30.32
N GLY A 401 4.49 -11.65 -31.07
CA GLY A 401 4.34 -11.69 -32.53
C GLY A 401 5.46 -12.47 -33.24
N GLU A 402 6.72 -12.32 -32.79
CA GLU A 402 7.87 -13.08 -33.31
C GLU A 402 7.81 -14.60 -33.07
N LEU A 403 6.99 -15.05 -32.11
CA LEU A 403 6.72 -16.46 -31.86
C LEU A 403 5.59 -17.01 -32.74
N GLY A 404 4.83 -16.13 -33.43
CA GLY A 404 3.62 -16.50 -34.16
C GLY A 404 2.35 -16.45 -33.30
N ILE A 405 2.34 -15.61 -32.26
CA ILE A 405 1.16 -15.34 -31.42
C ILE A 405 0.62 -13.98 -31.84
N GLU A 406 -0.61 -13.94 -32.36
CA GLU A 406 -1.26 -12.68 -32.71
C GLU A 406 -2.02 -12.10 -31.51
N LEU A 407 -1.96 -10.77 -31.39
CA LEU A 407 -2.59 -10.00 -30.32
C LEU A 407 -3.33 -8.81 -30.95
N ASP A 408 -4.64 -8.77 -30.75
CA ASP A 408 -5.53 -7.71 -31.24
C ASP A 408 -6.33 -7.13 -30.06
N HIS A 409 -6.38 -5.82 -29.94
CA HIS A 409 -7.04 -5.13 -28.82
C HIS A 409 -8.12 -4.20 -29.33
N ARG A 410 -9.37 -4.46 -28.93
CA ARG A 410 -10.58 -3.79 -29.42
C ARG A 410 -11.40 -3.17 -28.27
N PRO A 411 -11.98 -1.97 -28.45
CA PRO A 411 -12.94 -1.40 -27.49
C PRO A 411 -14.27 -2.16 -27.52
N TYR A 412 -15.13 -1.92 -26.53
CA TYR A 412 -16.48 -2.48 -26.50
C TYR A 412 -17.38 -1.90 -27.62
N PRO A 413 -18.35 -2.66 -28.16
CA PRO A 413 -19.07 -2.27 -29.38
C PRO A 413 -19.84 -0.95 -29.29
N GLU A 414 -20.45 -0.65 -28.14
CA GLU A 414 -21.31 0.53 -27.95
C GLU A 414 -20.58 1.86 -28.13
N ASP A 415 -19.29 1.93 -27.77
CA ASP A 415 -18.44 3.12 -27.88
C ASP A 415 -18.20 3.56 -29.34
N THR A 416 -18.76 2.85 -30.34
CA THR A 416 -18.61 3.15 -31.77
C THR A 416 -19.83 3.82 -32.42
N GLN A 417 -21.00 3.92 -31.76
CA GLN A 417 -22.25 4.35 -32.42
C GLN A 417 -22.79 5.74 -32.01
N GLY A 418 -22.13 6.45 -31.09
CA GLY A 418 -22.49 7.83 -30.71
C GLY A 418 -21.47 8.86 -31.22
N GLU A 419 -21.93 9.98 -31.80
CA GLU A 419 -21.06 11.07 -32.31
C GLU A 419 -20.43 11.93 -31.20
N THR A 420 -19.75 11.30 -30.24
CA THR A 420 -18.84 11.97 -29.29
C THR A 420 -17.73 11.02 -28.81
N VAL A 421 -17.29 10.10 -29.69
CA VAL A 421 -16.33 9.04 -29.35
C VAL A 421 -15.01 9.61 -28.81
N ALA A 422 -14.79 9.36 -27.52
CA ALA A 422 -13.57 9.73 -26.83
C ALA A 422 -12.36 8.93 -27.35
N ARG A 423 -11.33 9.62 -27.85
CA ARG A 423 -10.04 8.97 -28.19
C ARG A 423 -9.27 8.63 -26.92
N ARG A 424 -9.41 7.38 -26.47
CA ARG A 424 -8.78 6.84 -25.25
C ARG A 424 -7.46 6.11 -25.58
N ASP A 425 -6.81 5.49 -24.59
CA ASP A 425 -5.34 5.53 -24.46
C ASP A 425 -4.52 5.01 -25.66
N ALA A 426 -3.99 5.97 -26.43
CA ALA A 426 -3.13 5.72 -27.58
C ALA A 426 -1.74 5.14 -27.23
N GLY A 427 -1.43 4.94 -25.94
CA GLY A 427 -0.29 4.14 -25.49
C GLY A 427 -0.48 2.65 -25.79
N VAL A 428 -1.68 2.11 -25.53
CA VAL A 428 -1.98 0.67 -25.70
C VAL A 428 -1.94 0.29 -27.18
N THR A 429 -2.61 1.04 -28.06
CA THR A 429 -2.72 0.68 -29.50
C THR A 429 -1.38 0.67 -30.25
N LYS A 430 -0.33 1.32 -29.72
CA LYS A 430 0.99 1.40 -30.36
C LYS A 430 1.88 0.17 -30.16
N LEU A 431 1.54 -0.74 -29.26
CA LEU A 431 2.41 -1.85 -28.83
C LEU A 431 2.59 -2.97 -29.90
N PHE A 432 1.69 -3.04 -30.90
CA PHE A 432 1.39 -4.29 -31.63
C PHE A 432 2.05 -4.46 -33.04
N ASN A 433 3.31 -4.05 -33.29
CA ASN A 433 3.89 -4.11 -34.66
C ASN A 433 5.38 -4.52 -34.82
N VAL A 434 5.66 -5.32 -35.88
CA VAL A 434 6.97 -5.71 -36.51
C VAL A 434 7.84 -6.77 -35.79
N GLY A 435 8.34 -7.84 -36.46
CA GLY A 435 9.36 -8.73 -35.86
C GLY A 435 9.97 -9.87 -36.73
N GLY A 436 10.96 -10.59 -36.18
CA GLY A 436 11.56 -11.87 -36.64
C GLY A 436 12.96 -11.76 -37.29
N LEU A 437 13.87 -12.77 -37.28
CA LEU A 437 13.92 -14.12 -36.65
C LEU A 437 15.39 -14.67 -36.66
N ALA A 438 15.72 -15.82 -36.00
CA ALA A 438 17.10 -16.32 -35.83
C ALA A 438 17.28 -17.88 -35.83
N LEU A 439 18.55 -18.36 -35.77
CA LEU A 439 19.02 -19.77 -35.87
C LEU A 439 19.14 -20.53 -34.50
N GLY A 440 19.42 -21.85 -34.49
CA GLY A 440 19.60 -22.66 -33.26
C GLY A 440 20.22 -24.08 -33.39
N ILE A 441 20.53 -24.72 -32.25
CA ILE A 441 21.25 -26.02 -32.07
C ILE A 441 20.73 -26.79 -30.80
N PRO A 442 20.66 -28.15 -30.75
CA PRO A 442 20.41 -28.96 -29.53
C PRO A 442 21.34 -30.21 -29.30
N LEU A 443 21.32 -31.04 -28.22
CA LEU A 443 21.19 -30.91 -26.73
C LEU A 443 21.30 -32.32 -26.04
N LEU A 444 20.97 -32.44 -24.72
CA LEU A 444 20.67 -33.68 -23.88
C LEU A 444 21.88 -34.48 -23.29
N TRP A 445 21.86 -35.24 -22.15
CA TRP A 445 21.00 -35.53 -20.95
C TRP A 445 21.80 -36.52 -19.98
N ASP A 446 21.46 -36.94 -18.72
CA ASP A 446 20.79 -36.40 -17.48
C ASP A 446 20.99 -37.42 -16.27
N GLU A 447 20.30 -37.23 -15.11
CA GLU A 447 20.06 -38.16 -13.93
C GLU A 447 21.21 -38.55 -12.92
N VAL A 448 21.01 -39.05 -11.66
CA VAL A 448 20.15 -38.66 -10.49
C VAL A 448 20.49 -39.42 -9.14
N ALA A 449 20.33 -38.75 -7.97
CA ALA A 449 20.07 -39.24 -6.56
C ALA A 449 21.07 -39.94 -5.58
N ALA A 450 20.75 -39.77 -4.27
CA ALA A 450 20.97 -40.63 -3.06
C ALA A 450 22.15 -40.37 -2.08
N TYR A 451 21.94 -40.67 -0.76
CA TYR A 451 22.76 -40.21 0.37
C TYR A 451 22.50 -41.00 1.72
N VAL A 452 23.29 -40.68 2.77
CA VAL A 452 23.24 -41.07 4.23
C VAL A 452 24.03 -42.33 4.68
N ALA A 453 24.76 -42.23 5.81
CA ALA A 453 25.37 -43.34 6.57
C ALA A 453 25.48 -43.13 8.11
N THR A 454 24.81 -44.00 8.88
CA THR A 454 25.09 -44.58 10.23
C THR A 454 25.96 -43.89 11.31
N VAL A 455 25.47 -43.91 12.57
CA VAL A 455 26.26 -44.07 13.83
C VAL A 455 25.45 -44.93 14.85
N TYR A 456 26.15 -45.66 15.72
CA TYR A 456 25.62 -46.48 16.84
C TYR A 456 26.20 -45.96 18.18
N GLU A 457 25.73 -46.31 19.40
CA GLU A 457 24.85 -47.40 19.85
C GLU A 457 24.06 -47.00 21.12
N ASN A 458 23.05 -47.79 21.53
CA ASN A 458 22.46 -47.79 22.88
C ASN A 458 21.68 -49.11 23.12
N SER A 459 21.46 -49.49 24.38
CA SER A 459 20.53 -50.57 24.77
C SER A 459 19.10 -50.23 24.28
N LEU A 460 18.44 -51.15 23.58
CA LEU A 460 17.11 -50.91 23.00
C LEU A 460 16.03 -50.69 24.08
N GLU A 461 16.15 -51.34 25.24
CA GLU A 461 15.15 -51.27 26.32
C GLU A 461 15.34 -49.99 27.15
N ASP A 462 16.57 -49.66 27.52
CA ASP A 462 16.89 -48.40 28.21
C ASP A 462 16.56 -47.19 27.32
N LEU A 463 16.88 -47.28 26.02
CA LEU A 463 16.54 -46.25 25.04
C LEU A 463 15.02 -46.13 24.88
N ALA A 464 14.27 -47.24 24.82
CA ALA A 464 12.81 -47.19 24.75
C ALA A 464 12.18 -46.55 26.00
N ILE A 465 12.63 -46.92 27.21
CA ILE A 465 12.13 -46.35 28.47
C ILE A 465 12.51 -44.87 28.56
N PHE A 466 13.76 -44.51 28.24
CA PHE A 466 14.21 -43.12 28.21
C PHE A 466 13.41 -42.29 27.19
N LEU A 467 13.21 -42.81 25.97
CA LEU A 467 12.40 -42.14 24.94
C LEU A 467 10.94 -41.98 25.39
N VAL A 468 10.32 -42.99 26.01
CA VAL A 468 8.94 -42.89 26.51
C VAL A 468 8.83 -41.86 27.64
N LEU A 469 9.76 -41.84 28.60
CA LEU A 469 9.78 -40.86 29.68
C LEU A 469 10.07 -39.44 29.17
N LEU A 470 11.05 -39.28 28.27
CA LEU A 470 11.38 -38.01 27.62
C LEU A 470 10.20 -37.49 26.78
N THR A 471 9.54 -38.37 26.03
CA THR A 471 8.33 -38.08 25.24
C THR A 471 7.18 -37.65 26.16
N ALA A 472 6.88 -38.40 27.21
CA ALA A 472 5.82 -38.08 28.16
C ALA A 472 6.09 -36.74 28.90
N TRP A 473 7.35 -36.49 29.30
CA TRP A 473 7.76 -35.22 29.88
C TRP A 473 7.67 -34.06 28.87
N PHE A 474 8.14 -34.26 27.63
CA PHE A 474 8.14 -33.26 26.57
C PHE A 474 6.71 -32.85 26.20
N PHE A 475 5.86 -33.81 25.84
CA PHE A 475 4.46 -33.52 25.50
C PHE A 475 3.68 -33.05 26.72
N GLY A 476 3.88 -33.63 27.91
CA GLY A 476 3.26 -33.17 29.16
C GLY A 476 3.59 -31.72 29.50
N ARG A 477 4.85 -31.31 29.35
CA ARG A 477 5.33 -29.93 29.54
C ARG A 477 4.73 -28.97 28.51
N HIS A 478 4.61 -29.36 27.24
CA HIS A 478 3.98 -28.54 26.20
C HIS A 478 2.47 -28.40 26.43
N ILE A 479 1.77 -29.49 26.77
CA ILE A 479 0.34 -29.48 27.12
C ILE A 479 0.08 -28.61 28.36
N TRP A 480 0.94 -28.68 29.38
CA TRP A 480 0.86 -27.81 30.56
C TRP A 480 1.08 -26.33 30.20
N LYS A 481 2.13 -26.01 29.41
CA LYS A 481 2.37 -24.63 28.93
C LYS A 481 1.18 -24.09 28.13
N ALA A 482 0.67 -24.84 27.14
CA ALA A 482 -0.45 -24.41 26.31
C ALA A 482 -1.77 -24.26 27.09
N ARG A 483 -1.97 -25.04 28.17
CA ARG A 483 -3.08 -24.85 29.12
C ARG A 483 -2.88 -23.65 30.05
N ARG A 484 -1.63 -23.30 30.41
CA ARG A 484 -1.31 -22.09 31.18
C ARG A 484 -1.55 -20.84 30.33
N VAL A 485 -1.04 -20.79 29.10
CA VAL A 485 -1.27 -19.68 28.16
C VAL A 485 -2.76 -19.41 27.95
N ARG A 486 -3.54 -20.45 27.60
CA ARG A 486 -5.00 -20.32 27.45
C ARG A 486 -5.78 -20.00 28.73
N ARG A 487 -5.18 -20.18 29.92
CA ARG A 487 -5.75 -19.66 31.17
C ARG A 487 -5.45 -18.18 31.33
N VAL A 488 -4.22 -17.76 31.03
CA VAL A 488 -3.76 -16.37 31.15
C VAL A 488 -4.48 -15.44 30.17
N ARG A 489 -4.62 -15.82 28.90
CA ARG A 489 -5.40 -15.02 27.94
C ARG A 489 -6.86 -14.84 28.39
N LYS A 490 -7.44 -15.80 29.12
CA LYS A 490 -8.81 -15.71 29.66
C LYS A 490 -8.98 -14.77 30.87
N SER A 491 -7.91 -14.26 31.47
CA SER A 491 -8.00 -13.15 32.46
C SER A 491 -7.92 -11.76 31.84
N ILE A 492 -7.44 -11.67 30.58
CA ILE A 492 -7.36 -10.45 29.79
C ILE A 492 -8.72 -10.26 29.10
N ALA A 493 -9.28 -9.06 29.17
CA ALA A 493 -10.64 -8.76 28.72
C ALA A 493 -10.73 -8.47 27.22
N LEU A 494 -9.69 -7.84 26.63
CA LEU A 494 -9.59 -7.52 25.21
C LEU A 494 -8.19 -7.84 24.70
N SER A 495 -8.07 -8.47 23.54
CA SER A 495 -6.80 -8.69 22.83
C SER A 495 -6.88 -8.13 21.41
N PHE A 496 -5.85 -7.38 21.02
CA PHE A 496 -5.73 -6.75 19.71
C PHE A 496 -4.49 -7.25 19.00
N GLY A 497 -4.68 -7.99 17.91
CA GLY A 497 -3.59 -8.48 17.08
C GLY A 497 -3.18 -7.46 16.02
N GLY A 498 -1.90 -7.33 15.72
CA GLY A 498 -1.39 -6.57 14.57
C GLY A 498 -0.50 -7.42 13.67
N TRP A 499 -0.66 -7.33 12.36
CA TRP A 499 0.33 -7.86 11.42
C TRP A 499 0.38 -7.06 10.12
N GLY A 500 1.16 -7.56 9.16
CA GLY A 500 1.49 -6.91 7.90
C GLY A 500 3.00 -6.76 7.69
N THR A 501 3.41 -6.34 6.50
CA THR A 501 4.84 -6.24 6.16
C THR A 501 5.44 -4.94 6.69
N ARG A 502 4.84 -3.79 6.39
CA ARG A 502 5.28 -2.44 6.80
C ARG A 502 4.25 -1.81 7.74
N GLY A 503 4.69 -0.89 8.61
CA GLY A 503 3.78 -0.14 9.51
C GLY A 503 3.40 -0.84 10.82
N LYS A 504 3.62 -2.16 10.97
CA LYS A 504 3.31 -2.96 12.19
C LYS A 504 3.43 -2.20 13.50
N SER A 505 4.66 -1.82 13.88
CA SER A 505 4.95 -1.27 15.20
C SER A 505 4.41 0.16 15.37
N GLY A 506 4.31 0.95 14.30
CA GLY A 506 3.61 2.24 14.32
C GLY A 506 2.14 2.04 14.66
N THR A 507 1.44 1.19 13.90
CA THR A 507 0.05 0.79 14.16
C THR A 507 -0.14 0.22 15.58
N GLU A 508 0.77 -0.62 16.07
CA GLU A 508 0.67 -1.20 17.41
C GLU A 508 0.88 -0.16 18.54
N ARG A 509 1.76 0.83 18.32
CA ARG A 509 1.97 1.98 19.22
C ARG A 509 0.79 2.95 19.19
N LEU A 510 0.18 3.17 18.02
CA LEU A 510 -1.06 3.93 17.84
C LEU A 510 -2.25 3.26 18.54
N LYS A 511 -2.42 1.94 18.40
CA LYS A 511 -3.45 1.18 19.14
C LYS A 511 -3.21 1.28 20.65
N ALA A 512 -1.96 1.19 21.12
CA ALA A 512 -1.63 1.35 22.53
C ALA A 512 -1.95 2.76 23.06
N ALA A 513 -1.64 3.81 22.28
CA ALA A 513 -1.99 5.20 22.59
C ALA A 513 -3.50 5.40 22.75
N LEU A 514 -4.29 4.84 21.83
CA LEU A 514 -5.75 4.89 21.87
C LEU A 514 -6.34 4.06 23.03
N MET A 515 -5.82 2.87 23.30
CA MET A 515 -6.29 2.07 24.44
C MET A 515 -5.89 2.65 25.80
N ASN A 516 -4.80 3.41 25.87
CA ASN A 516 -4.37 4.14 27.07
C ASN A 516 -5.29 5.33 27.39
N SER A 517 -5.87 6.01 26.40
CA SER A 517 -6.79 7.13 26.66
C SER A 517 -8.10 6.72 27.33
N LEU A 518 -8.51 5.46 27.15
CA LEU A 518 -9.64 4.84 27.84
C LEU A 518 -9.34 4.52 29.32
N GLY A 519 -8.07 4.66 29.76
CA GLY A 519 -7.65 4.44 31.14
C GLY A 519 -7.56 2.97 31.58
N ALA A 520 -7.72 2.02 30.66
CA ALA A 520 -7.55 0.60 30.95
C ALA A 520 -6.06 0.23 31.07
N PRO A 521 -5.63 -0.56 32.08
CA PRO A 521 -4.27 -1.03 32.16
C PRO A 521 -3.98 -2.00 31.02
N LEU A 522 -2.83 -1.83 30.35
CA LEU A 522 -2.50 -2.57 29.13
C LEU A 522 -1.05 -3.02 29.07
N VAL A 523 -0.80 -4.06 28.29
CA VAL A 523 0.53 -4.43 27.78
C VAL A 523 0.45 -4.46 26.25
N SER A 524 1.37 -3.77 25.57
CA SER A 524 1.49 -3.80 24.10
C SER A 524 2.88 -4.29 23.67
N LYS A 525 2.95 -5.35 22.88
CA LYS A 525 4.21 -5.94 22.38
C LYS A 525 4.57 -5.38 21.00
N THR A 526 5.78 -4.85 20.86
CA THR A 526 6.33 -4.34 19.60
C THR A 526 7.67 -4.98 19.25
N THR A 527 7.96 -5.17 17.97
CA THR A 527 9.18 -5.86 17.48
C THR A 527 9.88 -5.13 16.33
N GLY A 528 9.70 -3.80 16.28
CA GLY A 528 10.11 -2.89 15.21
C GLY A 528 11.62 -2.74 15.03
N CYS A 529 12.19 -1.58 15.39
CA CYS A 529 13.65 -1.43 15.38
C CYS A 529 14.32 -2.26 16.50
N GLU A 530 13.67 -2.37 17.66
CA GLU A 530 14.08 -3.24 18.76
C GLU A 530 12.89 -4.01 19.34
N ALA A 531 13.18 -5.05 20.13
CA ALA A 531 12.17 -5.83 20.82
C ALA A 531 11.74 -5.12 22.12
N MET A 532 10.54 -4.55 22.14
CA MET A 532 10.03 -3.76 23.27
C MET A 532 8.63 -4.22 23.68
N PHE A 533 8.18 -3.76 24.84
CA PHE A 533 6.77 -3.71 25.18
C PHE A 533 6.43 -2.41 25.91
N LEU A 534 5.23 -1.89 25.65
CA LEU A 534 4.64 -0.77 26.38
C LEU A 534 3.80 -1.32 27.53
N LEU A 535 3.94 -0.70 28.71
CA LEU A 535 3.06 -0.89 29.85
C LEU A 535 2.25 0.41 30.05
N GLY A 536 0.92 0.29 30.10
CA GLY A 536 0.04 1.39 30.51
C GLY A 536 -0.57 1.10 31.87
N GLU A 537 -0.37 2.00 32.83
CA GLU A 537 -1.07 1.95 34.13
C GLU A 537 -2.48 2.58 34.02
N PRO A 538 -3.42 2.27 34.93
CA PRO A 538 -4.77 2.84 34.88
C PRO A 538 -4.76 4.37 34.96
N TYR A 539 -5.19 5.03 33.90
CA TYR A 539 -5.12 6.49 33.69
C TYR A 539 -3.69 7.10 33.73
N GLY A 540 -2.63 6.27 33.69
CA GLY A 540 -1.23 6.69 33.63
C GLY A 540 -0.72 6.89 32.21
N GLU A 541 0.56 7.25 32.09
CA GLU A 541 1.28 7.32 30.80
C GLU A 541 1.72 5.92 30.32
N LEU A 542 2.09 5.82 29.04
CA LEU A 542 2.68 4.61 28.47
C LEU A 542 4.20 4.58 28.74
N THR A 543 4.65 3.57 29.46
CA THR A 543 6.08 3.32 29.73
C THR A 543 6.61 2.25 28.79
N GLU A 544 7.70 2.53 28.07
CA GLU A 544 8.38 1.55 27.21
C GLU A 544 9.45 0.76 27.98
N LEU A 545 9.50 -0.56 27.77
CA LEU A 545 10.42 -1.50 28.43
C LEU A 545 11.00 -2.48 27.41
N PHE A 546 12.26 -2.89 27.60
CA PHE A 546 12.93 -3.86 26.73
C PHE A 546 12.36 -5.28 26.90
N LEU A 547 12.08 -5.95 25.78
CA LEU A 547 11.77 -7.38 25.74
C LEU A 547 13.07 -8.18 25.58
N PHE A 548 13.62 -8.66 26.69
CA PHE A 548 14.89 -9.40 26.70
C PHE A 548 14.82 -10.70 25.85
N ARG A 549 15.68 -10.79 24.82
CA ARG A 549 15.81 -11.95 23.94
C ARG A 549 17.15 -12.67 24.17
N PRO A 550 17.17 -13.93 24.66
CA PRO A 550 18.39 -14.71 24.75
C PRO A 550 19.06 -14.90 23.37
N TYR A 551 20.30 -14.43 23.24
CA TYR A 551 21.08 -14.46 21.98
C TYR A 551 20.39 -13.75 20.81
N ASP A 552 19.57 -12.73 21.10
CA ASP A 552 18.82 -11.90 20.12
C ASP A 552 17.85 -12.69 19.22
N LYS A 553 17.55 -13.95 19.58
CA LYS A 553 16.70 -14.85 18.79
C LYS A 553 15.24 -14.75 19.21
N ALA A 554 14.40 -14.35 18.28
CA ALA A 554 12.96 -14.33 18.45
C ALA A 554 12.39 -15.75 18.67
N THR A 555 11.50 -15.93 19.65
CA THR A 555 10.78 -17.19 19.87
C THR A 555 9.30 -16.97 20.17
N ILE A 556 8.43 -17.92 19.79
CA ILE A 556 7.00 -17.85 20.13
C ILE A 556 6.73 -17.80 21.64
N TRP A 557 7.66 -18.29 22.47
CA TRP A 557 7.51 -18.29 23.93
C TRP A 557 7.52 -16.89 24.54
N GLU A 558 8.09 -15.89 23.87
CA GLU A 558 7.97 -14.48 24.26
C GLU A 558 6.51 -14.05 24.44
N GLN A 559 5.60 -14.58 23.61
CA GLN A 559 4.17 -14.31 23.75
C GLN A 559 3.60 -14.90 25.04
N ALA A 560 4.00 -16.12 25.39
CA ALA A 560 3.56 -16.79 26.62
C ALA A 560 4.11 -16.11 27.88
N ASP A 561 5.33 -15.60 27.82
CA ASP A 561 6.00 -14.95 28.93
C ASP A 561 5.51 -13.49 29.11
N LEU A 562 5.25 -12.74 28.02
CA LEU A 562 4.57 -11.43 28.07
C LEU A 562 3.12 -11.53 28.53
N LEU A 563 2.39 -12.58 28.14
CA LEU A 563 1.07 -12.87 28.69
C LEU A 563 1.14 -13.07 30.22
N ALA A 564 2.16 -13.78 30.72
CA ALA A 564 2.34 -13.96 32.16
C ALA A 564 2.70 -12.64 32.89
N ILE A 565 3.45 -11.75 32.24
CA ILE A 565 3.69 -10.37 32.72
C ILE A 565 2.36 -9.60 32.77
N ALA A 566 1.53 -9.69 31.72
CA ALA A 566 0.22 -9.04 31.65
C ALA A 566 -0.74 -9.51 32.76
N GLU A 567 -0.74 -10.80 33.11
CA GLU A 567 -1.46 -11.33 34.28
C GLU A 567 -0.92 -10.71 35.59
N GLY A 568 0.41 -10.64 35.73
CA GLY A 568 1.08 -10.13 36.93
C GLY A 568 0.86 -8.64 37.19
N VAL A 569 0.74 -7.82 36.14
CA VAL A 569 0.41 -6.38 36.25
C VAL A 569 -1.10 -6.09 36.21
N GLY A 570 -1.95 -7.12 36.08
CA GLY A 570 -3.41 -6.97 36.06
C GLY A 570 -3.97 -6.31 34.80
N ALA A 571 -3.29 -6.43 33.66
CA ALA A 571 -3.70 -5.83 32.39
C ALA A 571 -5.11 -6.31 31.96
N ARG A 572 -5.91 -5.37 31.45
CA ARG A 572 -7.25 -5.61 30.90
C ARG A 572 -7.24 -5.72 29.39
N SER A 573 -6.43 -4.92 28.72
CA SER A 573 -6.17 -5.00 27.28
C SER A 573 -4.76 -5.55 27.03
N PHE A 574 -4.62 -6.39 26.02
CA PHE A 574 -3.35 -6.86 25.53
C PHE A 574 -3.24 -6.58 24.04
N LEU A 575 -2.11 -6.07 23.60
CA LEU A 575 -1.85 -5.61 22.25
C LEU A 575 -0.56 -6.27 21.77
N TRP A 576 -0.49 -6.70 20.52
CA TRP A 576 0.69 -7.40 20.03
C TRP A 576 0.83 -7.42 18.52
N GLU A 577 2.01 -7.08 18.04
CA GLU A 577 2.37 -7.40 16.66
C GLU A 577 2.85 -8.86 16.51
N CYS A 578 2.46 -9.47 15.39
CA CYS A 578 2.94 -10.77 14.96
C CYS A 578 4.29 -10.62 14.23
N MET A 579 5.25 -11.44 14.66
CA MET A 579 6.59 -11.58 14.08
C MET A 579 6.85 -13.02 13.58
N ALA A 580 5.82 -13.88 13.59
CA ALA A 580 5.95 -15.28 13.22
C ALA A 580 5.86 -15.45 11.71
N LEU A 581 6.94 -15.92 11.08
CA LEU A 581 7.01 -16.08 9.62
C LEU A 581 6.51 -17.44 9.14
N ASN A 582 6.52 -18.45 10.02
CA ASN A 582 6.02 -19.78 9.70
C ASN A 582 4.50 -19.86 10.00
N PRO A 583 3.66 -20.32 9.04
CA PRO A 583 2.21 -20.31 9.19
C PRO A 583 1.67 -21.17 10.34
N ASP A 584 2.38 -22.21 10.79
CA ASP A 584 1.96 -23.02 11.94
C ASP A 584 2.19 -22.28 13.27
N PHE A 585 3.25 -21.48 13.36
CA PHE A 585 3.44 -20.57 14.49
C PHE A 585 2.40 -19.45 14.50
N VAL A 586 2.01 -18.93 13.33
CA VAL A 586 0.90 -17.97 13.19
C VAL A 586 -0.40 -18.59 13.69
N LYS A 587 -0.75 -19.81 13.24
CA LYS A 587 -1.94 -20.56 13.71
C LYS A 587 -1.96 -20.76 15.21
N ILE A 588 -0.83 -21.17 15.81
CA ILE A 588 -0.72 -21.39 17.26
C ILE A 588 -0.95 -20.08 18.02
N LEU A 589 -0.27 -19.01 17.60
CA LEU A 589 -0.41 -17.69 18.22
C LEU A 589 -1.86 -17.18 18.07
N GLN A 590 -2.44 -17.19 16.87
CA GLN A 590 -3.76 -16.62 16.62
C GLN A 590 -4.91 -17.48 17.16
N ARG A 591 -4.96 -18.76 16.81
CA ARG A 591 -6.16 -19.61 16.99
C ARG A 591 -6.14 -20.44 18.27
N ASP A 592 -4.97 -20.75 18.83
CA ASP A 592 -4.88 -21.43 20.15
C ASP A 592 -4.63 -20.45 21.30
N TRP A 593 -3.71 -19.49 21.14
CA TRP A 593 -3.20 -18.69 22.27
C TRP A 593 -3.88 -17.34 22.45
N MET A 594 -3.96 -16.51 21.41
CA MET A 594 -4.36 -15.11 21.50
C MET A 594 -5.85 -14.90 21.23
N ARG A 595 -6.39 -15.38 20.10
CA ARG A 595 -7.82 -15.22 19.73
C ARG A 595 -8.27 -13.77 19.92
N ASP A 596 -7.75 -12.90 19.06
CA ASP A 596 -7.97 -11.47 19.19
C ASP A 596 -9.44 -11.09 18.94
N ASP A 597 -9.91 -10.15 19.74
CA ASP A 597 -11.27 -9.60 19.70
C ASP A 597 -11.40 -8.57 18.54
N ILE A 598 -10.27 -7.97 18.13
CA ILE A 598 -10.08 -7.31 16.82
C ILE A 598 -8.64 -7.58 16.33
N ALA A 599 -8.45 -7.97 15.07
CA ALA A 599 -7.15 -8.03 14.42
C ALA A 599 -6.96 -6.87 13.42
N THR A 600 -5.72 -6.41 13.22
CA THR A 600 -5.37 -5.36 12.25
C THR A 600 -4.27 -5.81 11.30
N ILE A 601 -4.51 -5.84 9.98
CA ILE A 601 -3.48 -6.10 8.95
C ILE A 601 -3.16 -4.81 8.21
N THR A 602 -1.89 -4.37 8.23
CA THR A 602 -1.49 -3.09 7.63
C THR A 602 -1.26 -3.15 6.13
N ASN A 603 -0.73 -4.27 5.63
CA ASN A 603 -0.43 -4.58 4.23
C ASN A 603 0.26 -5.95 4.12
N THR A 604 0.17 -6.61 2.97
CA THR A 604 0.79 -7.92 2.68
C THR A 604 1.91 -7.81 1.64
N PHE A 605 2.67 -6.72 1.64
CA PHE A 605 3.74 -6.51 0.66
C PHE A 605 4.83 -7.60 0.74
N PRO A 606 5.58 -7.89 -0.35
CA PRO A 606 6.69 -8.83 -0.30
C PRO A 606 7.78 -8.42 0.71
N ASP A 607 8.09 -9.35 1.62
CA ASP A 607 9.29 -9.43 2.45
C ASP A 607 9.41 -10.88 2.92
N HIS A 608 10.62 -11.32 3.26
CA HIS A 608 10.90 -12.66 3.80
C HIS A 608 10.41 -13.81 2.88
N GLU A 609 10.54 -13.63 1.56
CA GLU A 609 10.27 -14.65 0.52
C GLU A 609 11.00 -15.98 0.79
N ASP A 610 12.14 -15.95 1.50
CA ASP A 610 12.88 -17.14 1.92
C ASP A 610 12.14 -18.02 2.94
N VAL A 611 11.09 -17.50 3.59
CA VAL A 611 10.24 -18.22 4.56
C VAL A 611 8.76 -18.23 4.16
N GLN A 612 8.29 -17.15 3.54
CA GLN A 612 6.88 -16.90 3.22
C GLN A 612 6.57 -16.92 1.71
N GLY A 613 7.59 -16.97 0.86
CA GLY A 613 7.48 -16.98 -0.61
C GLY A 613 7.48 -18.40 -1.21
N PRO A 614 7.64 -18.53 -2.53
CA PRO A 614 8.51 -17.66 -3.33
C PRO A 614 7.84 -16.39 -3.88
N ALA A 615 6.51 -16.35 -4.07
CA ALA A 615 5.82 -15.17 -4.59
C ALA A 615 5.31 -14.27 -3.45
N GLY A 616 5.11 -12.99 -3.75
CA GLY A 616 4.49 -11.99 -2.87
C GLY A 616 3.06 -12.36 -2.49
N ARG A 617 2.34 -13.03 -3.40
CA ARG A 617 1.06 -13.67 -3.10
C ARG A 617 1.14 -14.65 -1.92
N ASN A 618 2.21 -15.46 -1.85
CA ASN A 618 2.36 -16.45 -0.76
C ASN A 618 2.56 -15.76 0.60
N VAL A 619 3.11 -14.54 0.62
CA VAL A 619 3.18 -13.71 1.84
C VAL A 619 1.77 -13.34 2.30
N ALA A 620 0.87 -12.96 1.40
CA ALA A 620 -0.54 -12.71 1.72
C ALA A 620 -1.29 -13.98 2.17
N GLU A 621 -1.05 -15.13 1.53
CA GLU A 621 -1.59 -16.43 1.93
C GLU A 621 -1.13 -16.85 3.34
N VAL A 622 0.13 -16.58 3.71
CA VAL A 622 0.62 -16.78 5.07
C VAL A 622 0.00 -15.77 6.04
N MET A 623 -0.28 -14.53 5.61
CA MET A 623 -1.00 -13.53 6.41
C MET A 623 -2.48 -13.86 6.63
N CYS A 624 -3.12 -14.59 5.69
CA CYS A 624 -4.45 -15.16 5.88
C CYS A 624 -4.52 -16.11 7.10
N GLU A 625 -3.39 -16.68 7.55
CA GLU A 625 -3.40 -17.55 8.72
C GLU A 625 -3.58 -16.79 10.05
N PHE A 626 -3.40 -15.47 10.05
CA PHE A 626 -3.61 -14.56 11.18
C PHE A 626 -5.02 -13.97 11.26
N VAL A 627 -5.87 -14.20 10.25
CA VAL A 627 -7.29 -13.81 10.33
C VAL A 627 -7.93 -14.56 11.52
N PRO A 628 -8.52 -13.84 12.50
CA PRO A 628 -9.14 -14.45 13.67
C PRO A 628 -10.42 -15.21 13.31
N GLU A 629 -10.87 -16.09 14.18
CA GLU A 629 -12.11 -16.87 13.99
C GLU A 629 -13.29 -16.16 14.68
N ALA A 630 -14.42 -15.99 13.97
CA ALA A 630 -15.66 -15.38 14.45
C ALA A 630 -15.49 -14.02 15.16
N SER A 631 -14.70 -13.12 14.55
CA SER A 631 -14.21 -11.88 15.14
C SER A 631 -14.24 -10.73 14.11
N ILE A 632 -13.43 -9.67 14.31
CA ILE A 632 -13.28 -8.54 13.38
C ILE A 632 -11.83 -8.46 12.87
N LEU A 633 -11.67 -8.22 11.56
CA LEU A 633 -10.42 -7.88 10.91
C LEU A 633 -10.52 -6.45 10.33
N CYS A 634 -9.81 -5.49 10.89
CA CYS A 634 -9.57 -4.23 10.19
C CYS A 634 -8.36 -4.40 9.25
N THR A 635 -8.42 -3.88 8.03
CA THR A 635 -7.27 -3.95 7.10
C THR A 635 -7.10 -2.70 6.24
N SER A 636 -5.85 -2.35 5.96
CA SER A 636 -5.45 -1.31 4.99
C SER A 636 -4.66 -1.88 3.81
N GLU A 637 -4.86 -3.17 3.52
CA GLU A 637 -4.42 -3.81 2.28
C GLU A 637 -5.46 -3.57 1.18
N GLU A 638 -5.02 -3.14 -0.01
CA GLU A 638 -5.89 -2.81 -1.15
C GLU A 638 -5.67 -3.70 -2.38
N GLU A 639 -4.52 -4.36 -2.54
CA GLU A 639 -4.21 -5.18 -3.74
C GLU A 639 -4.52 -6.66 -3.47
N MET A 640 -4.14 -7.17 -2.30
CA MET A 640 -4.39 -8.56 -1.89
C MET A 640 -5.68 -8.73 -1.05
N LEU A 641 -6.57 -7.72 -1.06
CA LEU A 641 -7.80 -7.72 -0.26
C LEU A 641 -8.70 -8.96 -0.46
N PRO A 642 -8.95 -9.47 -1.68
CA PRO A 642 -9.82 -10.63 -1.89
C PRO A 642 -9.35 -11.92 -1.18
N LEU A 643 -8.04 -12.08 -0.95
CA LEU A 643 -7.48 -13.17 -0.15
C LEU A 643 -7.88 -13.06 1.33
N LEU A 644 -7.82 -11.85 1.88
CA LEU A 644 -8.19 -11.58 3.27
C LEU A 644 -9.70 -11.75 3.49
N GLU A 645 -10.52 -11.30 2.54
CA GLU A 645 -11.99 -11.42 2.56
C GLU A 645 -12.43 -12.87 2.44
N ALA A 646 -12.00 -13.60 1.40
CA ALA A 646 -12.34 -15.03 1.26
C ALA A 646 -11.85 -15.86 2.45
N ARG A 647 -10.74 -15.47 3.08
CA ARG A 647 -10.31 -16.08 4.34
C ARG A 647 -11.24 -15.73 5.50
N ALA A 648 -11.62 -14.48 5.66
CA ALA A 648 -12.49 -14.01 6.74
C ALA A 648 -13.89 -14.66 6.67
N ASP A 649 -14.48 -14.76 5.48
CA ASP A 649 -15.72 -15.51 5.22
C ASP A 649 -15.61 -16.96 5.70
N SER A 650 -14.52 -17.65 5.34
CA SER A 650 -14.26 -19.04 5.71
C SER A 650 -14.08 -19.29 7.23
N VAL A 651 -14.06 -18.23 8.05
CA VAL A 651 -14.06 -18.29 9.52
C VAL A 651 -15.12 -17.39 10.19
N ALA A 652 -16.09 -16.89 9.43
CA ALA A 652 -17.17 -15.98 9.87
C ALA A 652 -16.67 -14.71 10.59
N THR A 653 -15.56 -14.13 10.14
CA THR A 653 -15.01 -12.86 10.63
C THR A 653 -15.43 -11.72 9.71
N ARG A 654 -15.84 -10.57 10.27
CA ARG A 654 -16.13 -9.38 9.46
C ARG A 654 -14.84 -8.66 9.10
N VAL A 655 -14.68 -8.30 7.83
CA VAL A 655 -13.63 -7.38 7.37
C VAL A 655 -14.14 -5.93 7.44
N GLU A 656 -13.27 -5.03 7.88
CA GLU A 656 -13.47 -3.59 7.93
C GLU A 656 -12.30 -2.93 7.17
N THR A 657 -12.56 -2.43 5.96
CA THR A 657 -11.51 -1.97 5.04
C THR A 657 -11.23 -0.47 5.19
N VAL A 658 -9.97 -0.08 4.91
CA VAL A 658 -9.48 1.30 5.01
C VAL A 658 -8.60 1.59 3.80
N GLY A 659 -9.12 2.38 2.87
CA GLY A 659 -8.46 2.59 1.58
C GLY A 659 -7.74 3.93 1.44
N TRP A 660 -7.26 4.18 0.23
CA TRP A 660 -6.66 5.46 -0.20
C TRP A 660 -7.55 6.67 0.12
N ARG A 661 -8.87 6.49 0.12
CA ARG A 661 -9.86 7.53 0.40
C ARG A 661 -9.81 7.93 1.88
N ASP A 662 -9.89 6.97 2.80
CA ASP A 662 -9.84 7.21 4.25
C ASP A 662 -8.51 7.82 4.69
N ALA A 663 -7.41 7.30 4.12
CA ALA A 663 -6.07 7.80 4.35
C ALA A 663 -5.89 9.25 3.86
N GLY A 664 -6.35 9.58 2.65
CA GLY A 664 -6.28 10.93 2.08
C GLY A 664 -7.25 11.94 2.69
N LEU A 665 -8.34 11.48 3.31
CA LEU A 665 -9.29 12.33 4.06
C LEU A 665 -8.81 12.68 5.48
N LEU A 666 -7.66 12.17 5.94
CA LEU A 666 -7.04 12.65 7.18
C LEU A 666 -6.42 14.03 6.93
N HIS A 667 -7.07 15.06 7.47
CA HIS A 667 -6.65 16.44 7.23
C HIS A 667 -5.19 16.67 7.63
N THR A 668 -4.41 17.36 6.80
CA THR A 668 -2.98 17.59 7.01
C THR A 668 -2.72 18.23 8.36
N ARG A 669 -3.54 19.22 8.75
CA ARG A 669 -3.51 19.86 10.08
C ARG A 669 -3.78 18.95 11.28
N LEU A 670 -4.34 17.76 11.08
CA LEU A 670 -4.49 16.73 12.11
C LEU A 670 -3.27 15.78 12.13
N LEU A 671 -2.67 15.53 10.96
CA LEU A 671 -1.40 14.79 10.83
C LEU A 671 -0.22 15.60 11.41
N ASP A 672 -0.22 16.93 11.24
CA ASP A 672 0.77 17.88 11.79
C ASP A 672 0.91 17.83 13.32
N ARG A 673 -0.07 17.24 14.03
CA ARG A 673 -0.06 17.09 15.48
C ARG A 673 0.78 15.91 15.97
N PHE A 674 1.03 14.91 15.12
CA PHE A 674 1.76 13.71 15.54
C PHE A 674 3.24 14.05 15.82
N PRO A 675 3.85 13.47 16.88
CA PRO A 675 5.22 13.79 17.29
C PRO A 675 6.32 13.28 16.33
N TYR A 676 5.92 12.63 15.24
CA TYR A 676 6.76 12.16 14.14
C TYR A 676 5.91 11.94 12.88
N ALA A 677 6.58 11.69 11.75
CA ALA A 677 6.00 11.70 10.41
C ALA A 677 5.26 10.39 10.03
N GLU A 678 4.31 9.95 10.86
CA GLU A 678 3.50 8.72 10.71
C GLU A 678 2.74 8.63 9.37
N HIS A 679 2.41 7.40 8.94
CA HIS A 679 1.76 7.12 7.67
C HIS A 679 0.22 7.20 7.79
N PRO A 680 -0.51 7.93 6.91
CA PRO A 680 -1.96 8.14 7.05
C PRO A 680 -2.78 6.85 7.09
N TYR A 681 -2.41 5.79 6.35
CA TYR A 681 -3.12 4.50 6.41
C TYR A 681 -3.04 3.84 7.80
N ASN A 682 -1.91 3.99 8.53
CA ASN A 682 -1.78 3.43 9.89
C ASN A 682 -2.76 4.13 10.85
N ILE A 683 -2.86 5.46 10.75
CA ILE A 683 -3.79 6.28 11.53
C ILE A 683 -5.25 5.97 11.14
N ALA A 684 -5.55 5.81 9.85
CA ALA A 684 -6.88 5.46 9.37
C ALA A 684 -7.30 4.03 9.82
N LEU A 685 -6.38 3.07 9.81
CA LEU A 685 -6.60 1.70 10.28
C LEU A 685 -6.93 1.65 11.78
N VAL A 686 -6.22 2.43 12.61
CA VAL A 686 -6.52 2.52 14.05
C VAL A 686 -7.77 3.36 14.32
N ASN A 687 -8.12 4.31 13.45
CA ASN A 687 -9.45 4.97 13.50
C ASN A 687 -10.60 3.98 13.22
N ALA A 688 -10.44 3.05 12.28
CA ALA A 688 -11.44 2.00 12.03
C ALA A 688 -11.59 1.06 13.23
N MET A 689 -10.48 0.62 13.82
CA MET A 689 -10.52 -0.11 15.11
C MET A 689 -11.17 0.73 16.23
N GLY A 690 -10.93 2.04 16.26
CA GLY A 690 -11.59 2.96 17.18
C GLY A 690 -13.11 3.06 16.97
N ARG A 691 -13.58 3.07 15.72
CA ARG A 691 -15.00 3.03 15.35
C ARG A 691 -15.67 1.76 15.87
N GLU A 692 -15.01 0.61 15.79
CA GLU A 692 -15.49 -0.67 16.36
C GLU A 692 -15.57 -0.65 17.90
N LEU A 693 -14.73 0.14 18.56
CA LEU A 693 -14.80 0.41 20.00
C LEU A 693 -15.80 1.53 20.36
N GLY A 694 -16.55 2.06 19.40
CA GLY A 694 -17.54 3.12 19.60
C GLY A 694 -16.96 4.52 19.80
N LEU A 695 -15.74 4.77 19.34
CA LEU A 695 -15.01 6.03 19.55
C LEU A 695 -15.12 6.99 18.35
N ASP A 696 -15.27 8.28 18.63
CA ASP A 696 -15.29 9.36 17.62
C ASP A 696 -13.94 9.48 16.89
N ARG A 697 -13.95 9.65 15.55
CA ARG A 697 -12.75 9.87 14.70
C ARG A 697 -11.81 10.94 15.27
N ASP A 698 -12.36 12.07 15.67
CA ASP A 698 -11.60 13.20 16.24
C ASP A 698 -10.97 12.87 17.60
N TYR A 699 -11.62 12.04 18.42
CA TYR A 699 -11.06 11.56 19.68
C TYR A 699 -9.90 10.58 19.41
N CYS A 700 -10.10 9.63 18.49
CA CYS A 700 -9.08 8.68 18.09
C CYS A 700 -7.82 9.37 17.56
N VAL A 701 -7.96 10.28 16.59
CA VAL A 701 -6.83 11.03 16.01
C VAL A 701 -6.12 11.87 17.07
N LYS A 702 -6.86 12.58 17.94
CA LYS A 702 -6.26 13.41 19.00
C LYS A 702 -5.48 12.56 20.02
N GLU A 703 -6.11 11.54 20.60
CA GLU A 703 -5.49 10.75 21.66
C GLU A 703 -4.34 9.86 21.14
N MET A 704 -4.40 9.41 19.88
CA MET A 704 -3.24 8.80 19.22
C MET A 704 -2.06 9.78 19.14
N ALA A 705 -2.28 10.98 18.60
CA ALA A 705 -1.21 11.98 18.47
C ALA A 705 -0.62 12.40 19.83
N ASP A 706 -1.47 12.55 20.86
CA ASP A 706 -1.07 13.03 22.18
C ASP A 706 -0.35 11.98 23.05
N ARG A 707 -0.54 10.67 22.78
CA ARG A 707 -0.04 9.58 23.64
C ARG A 707 0.91 8.59 22.97
N VAL A 708 1.15 8.70 21.66
CA VAL A 708 1.97 7.72 20.94
C VAL A 708 3.44 7.75 21.36
N VAL A 709 3.89 6.69 22.02
CA VAL A 709 5.31 6.43 22.27
C VAL A 709 5.94 5.94 20.98
N ALA A 710 6.66 6.83 20.30
CA ALA A 710 7.30 6.60 19.01
C ALA A 710 8.30 5.41 19.02
N ASP A 711 8.47 4.73 17.88
CA ASP A 711 9.50 3.70 17.73
C ASP A 711 10.90 4.32 17.60
N LEU A 712 11.92 3.64 18.15
CA LEU A 712 13.27 4.19 18.30
C LEU A 712 13.94 4.61 16.98
N GLY A 713 13.58 3.99 15.85
CA GLY A 713 14.14 4.29 14.52
C GLY A 713 13.24 5.06 13.56
N VAL A 714 12.07 5.56 14.02
CA VAL A 714 11.05 6.18 13.15
C VAL A 714 11.57 7.46 12.47
N LEU A 715 10.96 7.84 11.34
CA LEU A 715 11.33 9.08 10.61
C LEU A 715 11.14 10.31 11.52
N LYS A 716 12.25 10.88 11.98
CA LYS A 716 12.26 11.98 12.95
C LYS A 716 13.43 12.93 12.71
N VAL A 717 13.10 14.20 12.50
CA VAL A 717 14.06 15.31 12.53
C VAL A 717 14.33 15.68 13.99
N TYR A 718 15.60 15.74 14.37
CA TYR A 718 16.04 16.23 15.68
C TYR A 718 16.38 17.72 15.59
N PRO A 719 16.15 18.51 16.67
CA PRO A 719 16.47 19.94 16.67
C PRO A 719 17.93 20.22 16.30
N ARG A 720 18.15 21.28 15.51
CA ARG A 720 19.48 21.72 15.07
C ARG A 720 20.38 22.03 16.27
N ALA A 721 21.59 21.49 16.27
CA ALA A 721 22.59 21.68 17.32
C ALA A 721 23.89 22.23 16.72
N LYS A 722 24.48 23.27 17.33
CA LYS A 722 25.83 23.70 16.96
C LYS A 722 26.87 22.80 17.64
N VAL A 723 27.70 22.16 16.82
CA VAL A 723 28.74 21.21 17.22
C VAL A 723 30.03 21.60 16.48
N SER A 724 31.09 21.92 17.23
CA SER A 724 32.44 22.19 16.69
C SER A 724 32.49 23.19 15.52
N GLY A 725 31.71 24.27 15.57
CA GLY A 725 31.65 25.27 14.50
C GLY A 725 30.80 24.89 13.28
N ALA A 726 29.95 23.87 13.38
CA ALA A 726 28.96 23.52 12.35
C ALA A 726 27.56 23.37 12.96
N THR A 727 26.53 23.74 12.20
CA THR A 727 25.12 23.49 12.57
C THR A 727 24.69 22.11 12.07
N LEU A 728 24.60 21.14 12.97
CA LEU A 728 24.17 19.77 12.68
C LEU A 728 22.64 19.65 12.78
N GLU A 729 22.03 19.09 11.74
CA GLU A 729 20.66 18.56 11.76
C GLU A 729 20.73 17.05 11.59
N PHE A 730 20.13 16.28 12.51
CA PHE A 730 20.10 14.83 12.44
C PHE A 730 18.69 14.35 12.12
N VAL A 731 18.56 13.50 11.10
CA VAL A 731 17.30 12.89 10.71
C VAL A 731 17.42 11.37 10.88
N MET A 732 16.71 10.84 11.87
CA MET A 732 16.58 9.41 12.06
C MET A 732 15.67 8.84 10.97
N GLY A 733 16.05 7.69 10.41
CA GLY A 733 15.25 6.94 9.43
C GLY A 733 15.48 5.43 9.46
N MET A 734 16.08 4.90 10.53
CA MET A 734 16.58 3.52 10.63
C MET A 734 15.48 2.44 10.58
N SER A 735 14.20 2.80 10.74
CA SER A 735 13.08 1.88 10.47
C SER A 735 12.91 1.58 8.97
N ALA A 736 13.35 2.45 8.05
CA ALA A 736 13.29 2.19 6.62
C ALA A 736 14.37 1.16 6.22
N ASN A 737 13.95 -0.07 5.99
CA ASN A 737 14.83 -1.24 5.82
C ASN A 737 14.95 -1.71 4.35
N GLU A 738 14.42 -0.94 3.40
CA GLU A 738 14.36 -1.27 1.97
C GLU A 738 14.24 -0.01 1.10
N ARG A 739 14.48 -0.14 -0.21
CA ARG A 739 14.69 0.96 -1.15
C ARG A 739 13.51 1.93 -1.26
N PHE A 740 12.26 1.46 -1.25
CA PHE A 740 11.10 2.32 -1.47
C PHE A 740 10.86 3.25 -0.27
N GLY A 741 10.85 2.72 0.96
CA GLY A 741 10.70 3.51 2.17
C GLY A 741 11.90 4.41 2.46
N ALA A 742 13.12 3.94 2.15
CA ALA A 742 14.33 4.74 2.29
C ALA A 742 14.35 5.93 1.30
N MET A 743 14.03 5.71 0.03
CA MET A 743 13.94 6.79 -0.95
C MET A 743 12.72 7.69 -0.75
N GLY A 744 11.59 7.13 -0.28
CA GLY A 744 10.43 7.91 0.13
C GLY A 744 10.76 8.88 1.26
N ASN A 745 11.50 8.44 2.28
CA ASN A 745 12.03 9.31 3.33
C ASN A 745 13.03 10.34 2.76
N TRP A 746 13.94 9.92 1.87
CA TRP A 746 14.96 10.78 1.27
C TRP A 746 14.35 11.96 0.49
N THR A 747 13.35 11.68 -0.37
CA THR A 747 12.61 12.70 -1.11
C THR A 747 11.71 13.54 -0.20
N ARG A 748 11.01 12.93 0.78
CA ARG A 748 10.15 13.67 1.75
C ARG A 748 10.94 14.67 2.60
N MET A 749 12.24 14.42 2.79
CA MET A 749 13.15 15.30 3.53
C MET A 749 13.90 16.32 2.65
N GLY A 750 13.68 16.34 1.33
CA GLY A 750 14.29 17.30 0.40
C GLY A 750 15.79 17.10 0.16
N PHE A 751 16.39 15.97 0.56
CA PHE A 751 17.84 15.77 0.48
C PHE A 751 18.38 15.76 -0.97
N SER A 752 17.55 15.41 -1.95
CA SER A 752 17.87 15.51 -3.38
C SER A 752 17.90 16.95 -3.92
N ASP A 753 17.25 17.90 -3.24
CA ASP A 753 17.00 19.24 -3.78
C ASP A 753 18.17 20.20 -3.51
N HIS A 754 18.99 19.91 -2.49
CA HIS A 754 20.17 20.71 -2.14
C HIS A 754 21.28 20.63 -3.20
N GLY A 755 21.44 21.67 -4.03
CA GLY A 755 22.57 21.82 -4.95
C GLY A 755 23.72 22.64 -4.37
N LEU A 756 24.95 22.47 -4.85
CA LEU A 756 26.09 23.33 -4.44
C LEU A 756 25.89 24.80 -4.82
N SER A 757 25.09 25.08 -5.85
CA SER A 757 24.79 26.43 -6.33
C SER A 757 23.65 27.11 -5.55
N SER A 758 22.78 26.34 -4.88
CA SER A 758 21.64 26.84 -4.09
C SER A 758 21.92 26.82 -2.59
N ASP A 759 22.59 25.77 -2.12
CA ASP A 759 22.81 25.43 -0.71
C ASP A 759 24.31 25.16 -0.43
N PRO A 760 25.24 26.08 -0.76
CA PRO A 760 26.69 25.82 -0.69
C PRO A 760 27.21 25.44 0.71
N GLY A 761 26.49 25.79 1.77
CA GLY A 761 26.79 25.40 3.16
C GLY A 761 26.26 24.03 3.59
N VAL A 762 25.44 23.35 2.77
CA VAL A 762 24.83 22.07 3.16
C VAL A 762 25.71 20.89 2.75
N PHE A 763 26.18 20.15 3.76
CA PHE A 763 27.01 18.96 3.62
C PHE A 763 26.18 17.70 3.92
N VAL A 764 25.70 17.02 2.88
CA VAL A 764 24.75 15.91 3.01
C VAL A 764 25.50 14.63 3.37
N THR A 765 25.14 14.01 4.49
CA THR A 765 25.81 12.81 5.02
C THR A 765 24.80 11.70 5.29
N THR A 766 25.15 10.47 4.91
CA THR A 766 24.36 9.28 5.28
C THR A 766 25.09 8.40 6.29
N VAL A 767 24.31 7.71 7.13
CA VAL A 767 24.79 6.66 8.04
C VAL A 767 23.98 5.41 7.76
N VAL A 768 24.65 4.31 7.39
CA VAL A 768 24.02 3.06 6.97
C VAL A 768 24.44 1.94 7.93
N ASN A 769 23.48 1.40 8.66
CA ASN A 769 23.69 0.33 9.63
C ASN A 769 23.36 -1.03 9.00
N ASN A 770 24.35 -1.93 8.92
CA ASN A 770 24.18 -3.24 8.29
C ASN A 770 24.27 -4.41 9.28
N ARG A 771 23.47 -5.45 9.03
CA ARG A 771 23.34 -6.63 9.87
C ARG A 771 23.82 -7.89 9.18
N ALA A 772 24.67 -8.66 9.87
CA ALA A 772 25.17 -9.95 9.37
C ALA A 772 24.07 -10.99 9.08
N ASP A 773 22.92 -10.95 9.79
CA ASP A 773 21.79 -11.86 9.57
C ASP A 773 20.85 -11.44 8.43
N ARG A 774 21.10 -10.31 7.75
CA ARG A 774 20.20 -9.72 6.73
C ARG A 774 20.89 -9.40 5.40
N VAL A 775 21.80 -10.26 4.95
CA VAL A 775 22.62 -10.11 3.73
C VAL A 775 21.86 -9.62 2.46
N PRO A 776 20.63 -10.08 2.13
CA PRO A 776 19.90 -9.56 0.98
C PRO A 776 19.61 -8.05 1.06
N ARG A 777 19.33 -7.52 2.25
CA ARG A 777 19.13 -6.07 2.46
C ARG A 777 20.43 -5.30 2.27
N SER A 778 21.58 -5.88 2.61
CA SER A 778 22.89 -5.27 2.35
C SER A 778 23.11 -4.97 0.86
N ARG A 779 22.68 -5.88 -0.04
CA ARG A 779 22.73 -5.63 -1.49
C ARG A 779 21.78 -4.50 -1.92
N VAL A 780 20.55 -4.48 -1.39
CA VAL A 780 19.59 -3.40 -1.67
C VAL A 780 20.13 -2.03 -1.25
N PHE A 781 20.75 -1.92 -0.07
CA PHE A 781 21.38 -0.67 0.37
C PHE A 781 22.64 -0.31 -0.42
N ALA A 782 23.45 -1.29 -0.83
CA ALA A 782 24.58 -1.05 -1.74
C ALA A 782 24.12 -0.44 -3.07
N SER A 783 23.10 -1.05 -3.69
CA SER A 783 22.49 -0.55 -4.92
C SER A 783 21.95 0.86 -4.74
N MET A 784 21.25 1.14 -3.64
CA MET A 784 20.68 2.47 -3.35
C MET A 784 21.77 3.55 -3.15
N ILE A 785 22.88 3.21 -2.48
CA ILE A 785 24.04 4.10 -2.28
C ILE A 785 24.65 4.54 -3.62
N VAL A 786 24.76 3.62 -4.58
CA VAL A 786 25.35 3.90 -5.91
C VAL A 786 24.34 4.53 -6.87
N ASN A 787 23.12 4.00 -6.91
CA ASN A 787 22.15 4.28 -7.97
C ASN A 787 21.19 5.44 -7.67
N ASP A 788 20.88 5.72 -6.40
CA ASP A 788 19.83 6.70 -6.02
C ASP A 788 20.34 7.89 -5.18
N VAL A 789 21.28 7.65 -4.26
CA VAL A 789 21.62 8.61 -3.19
C VAL A 789 22.72 9.60 -3.61
N SER A 790 22.40 10.90 -3.56
CA SER A 790 23.38 11.99 -3.73
C SER A 790 23.82 12.52 -2.37
N ALA A 791 24.96 12.06 -1.86
CA ALA A 791 25.53 12.49 -0.58
C ALA A 791 27.01 12.87 -0.72
N ASP A 792 27.49 13.79 0.13
CA ASP A 792 28.90 14.19 0.18
C ASP A 792 29.75 13.11 0.89
N ARG A 793 29.15 12.36 1.85
CA ARG A 793 29.76 11.21 2.53
C ARG A 793 28.75 10.14 2.92
N HIS A 794 29.25 8.90 2.99
CA HIS A 794 28.56 7.73 3.56
C HIS A 794 29.38 7.16 4.71
N PHE A 795 28.77 6.93 5.86
CA PHE A 795 29.36 6.22 7.00
C PHE A 795 28.69 4.85 7.15
N LEU A 796 29.47 3.77 7.10
CA LEU A 796 28.97 2.40 7.22
C LEU A 796 29.24 1.89 8.65
N ILE A 797 28.21 1.35 9.30
CA ILE A 797 28.29 0.80 10.67
C ILE A 797 27.57 -0.56 10.75
N GLY A 798 27.70 -1.24 11.90
CA GLY A 798 27.01 -2.50 12.17
C GLY A 798 27.92 -3.73 12.09
N SER A 799 27.32 -4.91 11.92
CA SER A 799 27.99 -6.23 12.08
C SER A 799 28.46 -6.90 10.80
N ASN A 800 28.22 -6.30 9.63
CA ASN A 800 28.69 -6.80 8.33
C ASN A 800 29.10 -5.64 7.41
N ILE A 801 30.21 -4.96 7.75
CA ILE A 801 30.73 -3.84 6.95
C ILE A 801 31.46 -4.35 5.70
N GLU A 802 32.21 -5.45 5.80
CA GLU A 802 32.99 -6.01 4.70
C GLU A 802 32.12 -6.48 3.53
N GLY A 803 31.07 -7.26 3.80
CA GLY A 803 30.14 -7.72 2.75
C GLY A 803 29.30 -6.58 2.15
N LEU A 804 29.00 -5.52 2.92
CA LEU A 804 28.37 -4.32 2.36
C LEU A 804 29.33 -3.58 1.41
N LEU A 805 30.61 -3.44 1.77
CA LEU A 805 31.63 -2.84 0.90
C LEU A 805 31.86 -3.65 -0.38
N GLU A 806 31.76 -4.97 -0.33
CA GLU A 806 31.83 -5.83 -1.51
C GLU A 806 30.63 -5.62 -2.46
N PHE A 807 29.41 -5.57 -1.94
CA PHE A 807 28.23 -5.23 -2.76
C PHE A 807 28.29 -3.80 -3.31
N ILE A 808 28.77 -2.80 -2.55
CA ILE A 808 28.94 -1.42 -3.04
C ILE A 808 29.92 -1.38 -4.21
N ARG A 809 31.00 -2.17 -4.17
CA ARG A 809 31.94 -2.29 -5.30
C ARG A 809 31.28 -2.93 -6.52
N GLN A 810 30.55 -4.04 -6.35
CA GLN A 810 29.85 -4.69 -7.46
C GLN A 810 28.88 -3.71 -8.16
N GLU A 811 28.01 -3.05 -7.38
CA GLU A 811 27.03 -2.10 -7.90
C GLU A 811 27.72 -0.86 -8.52
N TRP A 812 28.88 -0.43 -7.98
CA TRP A 812 29.69 0.64 -8.56
C TRP A 812 30.33 0.24 -9.89
N ASP A 813 30.90 -0.95 -10.00
CA ASP A 813 31.53 -1.43 -11.24
C ASP A 813 30.48 -1.60 -12.35
N GLU A 814 29.27 -2.08 -12.00
CA GLU A 814 28.11 -2.14 -12.91
C GLU A 814 27.62 -0.74 -13.31
N TYR A 815 27.50 0.19 -12.37
CA TYR A 815 27.12 1.58 -12.63
C TYR A 815 28.15 2.31 -13.53
N ALA A 816 29.43 2.19 -13.21
CA ALA A 816 30.53 2.84 -13.93
C ALA A 816 30.69 2.31 -15.36
N ALA A 817 30.43 1.01 -15.59
CA ALA A 817 30.40 0.42 -16.93
C ALA A 817 29.26 0.98 -17.82
N GLY A 818 28.21 1.55 -17.22
CA GLY A 818 27.12 2.21 -17.91
C GLY A 818 27.34 3.70 -18.25
N ILE A 819 28.47 4.31 -17.84
CA ILE A 819 28.73 5.74 -18.07
C ILE A 819 29.32 5.96 -19.46
N ASP A 820 28.48 6.30 -20.44
CA ASP A 820 28.90 6.81 -21.75
C ASP A 820 28.63 8.31 -21.89
N LEU A 821 29.70 9.12 -21.80
CA LEU A 821 29.64 10.58 -22.02
C LEU A 821 29.38 10.97 -23.48
N SER A 822 29.60 10.07 -24.43
CA SER A 822 29.52 10.35 -25.88
C SER A 822 28.12 10.11 -26.47
N ALA A 823 27.26 9.36 -25.78
CA ALA A 823 25.91 9.02 -26.22
C ALA A 823 24.80 9.96 -25.72
N ALA A 824 25.13 10.97 -24.90
CA ALA A 824 24.15 11.89 -24.33
C ALA A 824 23.59 12.88 -25.35
N GLU A 825 22.26 13.07 -25.38
CA GLU A 825 21.58 13.97 -26.34
C GLU A 825 21.98 15.45 -26.18
N GLY A 826 22.34 15.88 -24.97
CA GLY A 826 22.89 17.22 -24.68
C GLY A 826 24.41 17.36 -24.93
N GLY A 827 25.08 16.27 -25.31
CA GLY A 827 26.53 16.22 -25.50
C GLY A 827 27.35 16.01 -24.21
N VAL A 828 28.67 15.93 -24.38
CA VAL A 828 29.64 15.54 -23.33
C VAL A 828 29.59 16.46 -22.12
N ASP A 829 29.51 17.77 -22.32
CA ASP A 829 29.55 18.75 -21.24
C ASP A 829 28.31 18.64 -20.34
N GLU A 830 27.11 18.48 -20.90
CA GLU A 830 25.87 18.31 -20.11
C GLU A 830 25.85 16.97 -19.37
N ALA A 831 26.34 15.89 -20.00
CA ALA A 831 26.49 14.58 -19.35
C ALA A 831 27.47 14.64 -18.16
N PHE A 832 28.58 15.35 -18.32
CA PHE A 832 29.58 15.55 -17.27
C PHE A 832 29.02 16.43 -16.14
N ASP A 833 28.31 17.50 -16.46
CA ASP A 833 27.66 18.38 -15.48
C ASP A 833 26.60 17.65 -14.65
N ALA A 834 25.83 16.75 -15.28
CA ALA A 834 24.86 15.89 -14.61
C ALA A 834 25.52 14.90 -13.62
N LEU A 835 26.64 14.28 -14.01
CA LEU A 835 27.42 13.40 -13.12
C LEU A 835 28.07 14.17 -11.97
N MET A 836 28.65 15.34 -12.24
CA MET A 836 29.24 16.21 -11.21
C MET A 836 28.18 16.66 -10.20
N LYS A 837 26.98 17.05 -10.68
CA LYS A 837 25.82 17.35 -9.81
C LYS A 837 25.41 16.13 -8.97
N ARG A 838 25.28 14.95 -9.59
CA ARG A 838 24.92 13.68 -8.92
C ARG A 838 25.88 13.34 -7.79
N HIS A 839 27.19 13.49 -8.00
CA HIS A 839 28.24 13.20 -7.01
C HIS A 839 28.58 14.39 -6.09
N ARG A 840 27.80 15.47 -6.12
CA ARG A 840 27.99 16.70 -5.31
C ARG A 840 29.39 17.31 -5.44
N LEU A 841 29.96 17.24 -6.64
CA LEU A 841 31.28 17.78 -6.98
C LEU A 841 31.14 19.20 -7.54
N PRO A 842 31.97 20.18 -7.11
CA PRO A 842 31.95 21.54 -7.66
C PRO A 842 32.31 21.57 -9.15
N ARG A 843 31.46 22.17 -9.97
CA ARG A 843 31.63 22.29 -11.44
C ARG A 843 32.34 23.56 -11.86
N SER A 844 32.46 24.53 -10.95
CA SER A 844 33.15 25.79 -11.20
C SER A 844 33.91 26.28 -9.97
N LEU A 845 34.93 27.11 -10.18
CA LEU A 845 35.66 27.79 -9.11
C LEU A 845 34.71 28.53 -8.16
N LYS A 846 33.66 29.15 -8.70
CA LYS A 846 32.64 29.89 -7.94
C LYS A 846 31.84 29.02 -6.96
N GLU A 847 31.55 27.76 -7.31
CA GLU A 847 30.93 26.82 -6.37
C GLU A 847 31.89 26.42 -5.23
N ILE A 848 33.21 26.40 -5.48
CA ILE A 848 34.21 26.20 -4.43
C ILE A 848 34.31 27.45 -3.53
N GLU A 849 34.33 28.65 -4.12
CA GLU A 849 34.34 29.93 -3.40
C GLU A 849 33.13 30.08 -2.48
N TRP A 850 31.92 29.76 -2.97
CA TRP A 850 30.70 29.74 -2.17
C TRP A 850 30.77 28.72 -1.02
N ARG A 851 31.26 27.50 -1.30
CA ARG A 851 31.38 26.43 -0.28
C ARG A 851 32.40 26.77 0.80
N LEU A 852 33.56 27.32 0.43
CA LEU A 852 34.57 27.83 1.35
C LEU A 852 34.02 29.00 2.19
N THR A 853 33.34 29.96 1.55
CA THR A 853 32.69 31.11 2.21
C THR A 853 31.73 30.64 3.31
N ALA A 854 30.86 29.66 3.01
CA ALA A 854 29.91 29.13 3.97
C ALA A 854 30.58 28.40 5.15
N MET A 855 31.66 27.65 4.89
CA MET A 855 32.45 26.98 5.95
C MET A 855 33.12 27.98 6.89
N ILE A 856 33.72 29.05 6.35
CA ILE A 856 34.41 30.09 7.14
C ILE A 856 33.41 30.88 8.01
N ILE A 857 32.21 31.19 7.49
CA ILE A 857 31.16 31.90 8.25
C ILE A 857 30.66 31.07 9.45
N GLU A 858 30.42 29.76 9.28
CA GLU A 858 29.95 28.91 10.40
C GLU A 858 31.04 28.69 11.48
N LEU A 859 32.33 28.75 11.11
CA LEU A 859 33.46 28.81 12.06
C LEU A 859 33.53 30.13 12.86
N GLY A 860 32.72 31.14 12.51
CA GLY A 860 32.58 32.39 13.24
C GLY A 860 33.30 33.59 12.65
N GLU A 861 33.96 33.44 11.49
CA GLU A 861 34.67 34.53 10.82
C GLU A 861 33.73 35.42 10.00
N ALA A 862 33.79 36.73 10.25
CA ALA A 862 32.87 37.70 9.66
C ALA A 862 33.33 38.23 8.28
N ASP A 863 34.61 38.07 7.94
CA ASP A 863 35.17 38.42 6.62
C ASP A 863 35.82 37.20 5.94
N PRO A 864 35.01 36.35 5.27
CA PRO A 864 35.50 35.20 4.52
C PRO A 864 36.31 35.58 3.26
N GLY A 865 36.31 36.85 2.83
CA GLY A 865 36.99 37.29 1.61
C GLY A 865 38.49 36.99 1.63
N ASN A 866 39.15 37.26 2.76
CA ASN A 866 40.59 36.99 2.96
C ASN A 866 40.95 35.50 2.78
N PHE A 867 40.04 34.59 3.14
CA PHE A 867 40.25 33.14 2.98
C PHE A 867 40.02 32.69 1.53
N VAL A 868 39.07 33.30 0.82
CA VAL A 868 38.88 33.06 -0.62
C VAL A 868 40.07 33.56 -1.42
N GLU A 869 40.59 34.76 -1.14
CA GLU A 869 41.83 35.27 -1.75
C GLU A 869 43.05 34.40 -1.39
N ALA A 870 43.15 33.94 -0.14
CA ALA A 870 44.21 33.02 0.27
C ALA A 870 44.12 31.67 -0.47
N TRP A 871 42.92 31.14 -0.70
CA TRP A 871 42.69 29.92 -1.49
C TRP A 871 43.07 30.10 -2.96
N GLN A 872 42.58 31.15 -3.61
CA GLN A 872 42.97 31.50 -5.00
C GLN A 872 44.50 31.68 -5.13
N ALA A 873 45.18 32.18 -4.09
CA ALA A 873 46.62 32.36 -4.04
C ALA A 873 47.41 31.12 -3.54
N GLY A 874 46.78 29.97 -3.30
CA GLY A 874 47.45 28.74 -2.87
C GLY A 874 48.01 28.77 -1.44
N ARG A 875 47.43 29.60 -0.56
CA ARG A 875 47.89 29.87 0.82
C ARG A 875 46.80 29.65 1.89
N LEU A 876 45.70 28.96 1.57
CA LEU A 876 44.57 28.76 2.49
C LEU A 876 45.00 28.19 3.84
N ASP A 877 45.86 27.18 3.86
CA ASP A 877 46.35 26.55 5.10
C ASP A 877 47.04 27.55 6.03
N GLN A 878 47.78 28.52 5.48
CA GLN A 878 48.44 29.57 6.25
C GLN A 878 47.45 30.58 6.84
N ALA A 879 46.36 30.86 6.13
CA ALA A 879 45.28 31.72 6.63
C ALA A 879 44.46 31.02 7.73
N LEU A 880 44.14 29.73 7.54
CA LEU A 880 43.46 28.91 8.55
C LEU A 880 44.32 28.75 9.81
N GLU A 881 45.62 28.45 9.67
CA GLU A 881 46.54 28.38 10.82
C GLU A 881 46.74 29.72 11.53
N ALA A 882 46.54 30.85 10.85
CA ALA A 882 46.68 32.19 11.46
C ALA A 882 45.41 32.65 12.20
N ALA A 883 44.24 32.14 11.82
CA ALA A 883 42.95 32.51 12.42
C ALA A 883 42.48 31.55 13.53
N PHE A 884 42.80 30.25 13.42
CA PHE A 884 42.23 29.19 14.28
C PHE A 884 43.27 28.48 15.17
N LYS A 885 44.33 29.18 15.59
CA LYS A 885 45.32 28.74 16.60
C LYS A 885 45.18 29.50 17.92
#